data_AF-A0A954DXR9-F1
#
_entry.id   AF-A0A954DXR9-F1
#
_cell.length_a   1.000
_cell.length_b   1.000
_cell.length_c   1.000
_cell.angle_alpha   90.00
_cell.angle_beta   90.00
_cell.angle_gamma   90.00
#
_symmetry.space_group_name_H-M   'P 1'
#
loop_
_entity.id
_entity.type
_entity.pdbx_description
1 polymer ?
#
loop_
_entity_poly.entity_id
_entity_poly.type
_entity_poly.pdbx_seq_one_letter_code
_entity_poly.pdbx_strand_id
1 'polypeptide(L)'
;MAAGIRKGGRWLLIAYALLLALSTLVRFLRPSVAIDPSLEGGPVPVFDHGEPTGATQHLAWQEFRGTDGIPVLFLHGSPGNEKDLRKVAGELVTERKMYIFDLPGFGGSRGDWPDLSIDAQARTIGAWMDVNGVERAHVVGFSMGGGVAIRLAALRPDQVASLTLLSSIGVQELELFGSYELNHVVHAAQLWLLRAARWLTPHFGALDRSMLGESYARQFHESDQRPLRDDLLAWNGPALVIHGTRDFLVPPEAAQEHLRLLPQARAAWIDATHFLPFLQADDVASSLEDFLDDVEAGTAPSRADADPERLARSLEPWNPADAPPFEGMRLVLLLGLLALATLVSEDLTCIAAGLLVAGGRLEFLPATIACFVGILVGDVLLYAAGRAFGRPALERAPLRWFVSKSSVERGASWFEKRGVRVVFLSRFLPGLRLPTYVAAGVVRASFPRFLFAFTVACALWTPILVGLAAWMGGSLEEIADRLGGSAPYAFVALLVGIFALERLLLPLFSHRGRRLMGARVRRWREWEFWPRWFFYPPIVLHVARLMWRYRSVRLISAVNPAMPAGGVLGERKSQILDGLGRADGFTARHVLLPASGSLAERRDAARRFLAEERVDYPLVIKPDVGERGTDVCVLRDESELVRELEARDRDQILQEYVRGREFGVFVLRRPGDDRFRVVSITRKEMPVLVGDGERTLERLVLDDDRAVCLYEHYLASNAARWLEVPAAGERVQIVDLGTHCRGSIFLDGSDLRTDALEERMDRISKGYAGFHYGRYDLRADSEEALREGRDFKLLEVNGLTSEPAHVYDPRYSAADARRCFRELWTEAFAIAAANHAAGAPLVGWQELWRLLRN
;
A
#
# COMPACT_ATOMS: atom_id res chain seq x y z
N MET A 1 9.16 30.59 -3.32
CA MET A 1 9.80 29.35 -2.81
C MET A 1 9.03 28.04 -3.06
N ALA A 2 7.68 28.03 -3.09
CA ALA A 2 6.89 26.79 -3.30
C ALA A 2 6.97 26.15 -4.72
N ALA A 3 7.49 26.87 -5.72
CA ALA A 3 7.66 26.36 -7.09
C ALA A 3 8.94 25.52 -7.29
N GLY A 4 9.99 25.76 -6.49
CA GLY A 4 11.27 25.02 -6.57
C GLY A 4 11.16 23.57 -6.09
N ILE A 5 10.32 23.33 -5.08
CA ILE A 5 10.14 21.99 -4.47
C ILE A 5 9.33 21.05 -5.40
N ARG A 6 8.47 21.58 -6.29
CA ARG A 6 7.68 20.77 -7.24
C ARG A 6 8.50 20.16 -8.37
N LYS A 7 9.62 20.79 -8.78
CA LYS A 7 10.52 20.25 -9.81
C LYS A 7 11.49 19.21 -9.22
N GLY A 8 12.02 19.44 -8.01
CA GLY A 8 13.00 18.55 -7.39
C GLY A 8 12.51 17.12 -7.12
N GLY A 9 11.28 16.97 -6.60
CA GLY A 9 10.76 15.64 -6.24
C GLY A 9 10.58 14.67 -7.40
N ARG A 10 10.32 15.18 -8.62
CA ARG A 10 10.22 14.33 -9.83
C ARG A 10 11.58 13.88 -10.33
N TRP A 11 12.56 14.77 -10.33
CA TRP A 11 13.93 14.42 -10.68
C TRP A 11 14.55 13.46 -9.67
N LEU A 12 14.22 13.57 -8.38
CA LEU A 12 14.62 12.59 -7.36
C LEU A 12 14.02 11.21 -7.61
N LEU A 13 12.72 11.11 -7.97
CA LEU A 13 12.10 9.84 -8.31
C LEU A 13 12.68 9.22 -9.60
N ILE A 14 12.94 10.04 -10.62
CA ILE A 14 13.58 9.58 -11.86
C ILE A 14 15.02 9.13 -11.58
N ALA A 15 15.80 9.91 -10.82
CA ALA A 15 17.15 9.55 -10.43
C ALA A 15 17.17 8.26 -9.60
N TYR A 16 16.27 8.12 -8.63
CA TYR A 16 16.12 6.89 -7.86
C TYR A 16 15.74 5.70 -8.75
N ALA A 17 14.78 5.84 -9.67
CA ALA A 17 14.40 4.78 -10.60
C ALA A 17 15.56 4.39 -11.54
N LEU A 18 16.33 5.36 -12.04
CA LEU A 18 17.52 5.11 -12.85
C LEU A 18 18.63 4.42 -12.05
N LEU A 19 18.89 4.87 -10.82
CA LEU A 19 19.86 4.23 -9.92
C LEU A 19 19.42 2.81 -9.57
N LEU A 20 18.13 2.58 -9.36
CA LEU A 20 17.59 1.25 -9.06
C LEU A 20 17.69 0.32 -10.27
N ALA A 21 17.38 0.81 -11.47
CA ALA A 21 17.55 0.06 -12.72
C ALA A 21 19.02 -0.26 -12.98
N LEU A 22 19.93 0.70 -12.79
CA LEU A 22 21.37 0.49 -12.94
C LEU A 22 21.91 -0.49 -11.89
N SER A 23 21.50 -0.34 -10.64
CA SER A 23 21.83 -1.28 -9.56
C SER A 23 21.37 -2.69 -9.91
N THR A 24 20.13 -2.85 -10.39
CA THR A 24 19.58 -4.14 -10.81
C THR A 24 20.38 -4.74 -11.98
N LEU A 25 20.72 -3.93 -12.98
CA LEU A 25 21.57 -4.35 -14.10
C LEU A 25 22.95 -4.81 -13.62
N VAL A 26 23.60 -4.08 -12.71
CA VAL A 26 24.90 -4.48 -12.13
C VAL A 26 24.79 -5.82 -11.39
N ARG A 27 23.71 -6.05 -10.65
CA ARG A 27 23.46 -7.31 -9.94
C ARG A 27 23.27 -8.49 -10.90
N PHE A 28 22.57 -8.28 -12.02
CA PHE A 28 22.42 -9.29 -13.06
C PHE A 28 23.72 -9.58 -13.83
N LEU A 29 24.53 -8.54 -14.11
CA LEU A 29 25.78 -8.69 -14.86
C LEU A 29 26.95 -9.20 -14.02
N ARG A 30 26.89 -9.07 -12.68
CA ARG A 30 27.92 -9.55 -11.75
C ARG A 30 27.28 -10.48 -10.72
N PRO A 31 27.08 -11.78 -11.05
CA PRO A 31 26.59 -12.74 -10.08
C PRO A 31 27.47 -12.74 -8.82
N SER A 32 26.82 -12.81 -7.67
CA SER A 32 27.38 -12.52 -6.35
C SER A 32 28.05 -13.72 -5.70
N VAL A 33 29.04 -14.35 -6.35
CA VAL A 33 29.91 -15.33 -5.68
C VAL A 33 31.30 -15.26 -6.33
N ALA A 34 32.26 -14.66 -5.64
CA ALA A 34 33.66 -15.03 -5.85
C ALA A 34 33.90 -16.15 -4.84
N ILE A 35 33.97 -17.39 -5.31
CA ILE A 35 34.37 -18.53 -4.48
C ILE A 35 35.81 -18.25 -4.07
N ASP A 36 36.10 -18.30 -2.77
CA ASP A 36 37.47 -18.21 -2.29
C ASP A 36 38.24 -19.39 -2.90
N PRO A 37 39.27 -19.16 -3.73
CA PRO A 37 39.96 -20.26 -4.41
C PRO A 37 40.69 -21.20 -3.45
N SER A 38 40.78 -20.87 -2.15
CA SER A 38 41.30 -21.77 -1.11
C SER A 38 40.28 -22.79 -0.59
N LEU A 39 38.99 -22.64 -0.93
CA LEU A 39 37.96 -23.61 -0.58
C LEU A 39 37.86 -24.69 -1.64
N GLU A 40 37.75 -25.93 -1.18
CA GLU A 40 37.29 -27.02 -2.01
C GLU A 40 35.77 -26.92 -2.19
N GLY A 41 35.24 -27.60 -3.20
CA GLY A 41 33.80 -27.68 -3.35
C GLY A 41 33.36 -28.58 -4.47
N GLY A 42 32.17 -29.14 -4.32
CA GLY A 42 31.63 -30.16 -5.21
C GLY A 42 30.11 -30.12 -5.29
N PRO A 43 29.51 -30.74 -6.33
CA PRO A 43 28.07 -30.86 -6.44
C PRO A 43 27.53 -31.84 -5.38
N VAL A 44 26.51 -31.43 -4.63
CA VAL A 44 25.77 -32.27 -3.70
C VAL A 44 24.27 -32.23 -4.01
N PRO A 45 23.51 -33.30 -3.77
CA PRO A 45 22.05 -33.29 -3.92
C PRO A 45 21.40 -32.20 -3.08
N VAL A 46 20.35 -31.56 -3.60
CA VAL A 46 19.56 -30.58 -2.85
C VAL A 46 18.18 -31.12 -2.49
N PHE A 47 17.68 -30.69 -1.33
CA PHE A 47 16.44 -31.16 -0.73
C PHE A 47 15.45 -30.00 -0.60
N ASP A 48 14.16 -30.32 -0.67
CA ASP A 48 13.05 -29.38 -0.43
C ASP A 48 12.03 -30.05 0.47
N HIS A 49 11.84 -29.52 1.69
CA HIS A 49 10.95 -30.10 2.71
C HIS A 49 11.19 -31.59 2.97
N GLY A 50 12.47 -31.99 2.99
CA GLY A 50 12.93 -33.35 3.27
C GLY A 50 13.03 -34.27 2.04
N GLU A 51 12.52 -33.86 0.89
CA GLU A 51 12.53 -34.67 -0.34
C GLU A 51 13.67 -34.27 -1.29
N PRO A 52 14.40 -35.22 -1.91
CA PRO A 52 15.43 -34.91 -2.89
C PRO A 52 14.81 -34.35 -4.17
N THR A 53 15.32 -33.21 -4.64
CA THR A 53 14.78 -32.53 -5.83
C THR A 53 15.25 -33.11 -7.16
N GLY A 54 16.29 -33.95 -7.14
CA GLY A 54 17.01 -34.41 -8.34
C GLY A 54 18.01 -33.40 -8.92
N ALA A 55 18.09 -32.19 -8.35
CA ALA A 55 19.11 -31.21 -8.68
C ALA A 55 20.32 -31.32 -7.74
N THR A 56 21.46 -30.79 -8.18
CA THR A 56 22.68 -30.65 -7.36
C THR A 56 23.10 -29.21 -7.27
N GLN A 57 23.65 -28.81 -6.13
CA GLN A 57 24.21 -27.48 -5.90
C GLN A 57 25.65 -27.58 -5.39
N HIS A 58 26.46 -26.55 -5.63
CA HIS A 58 27.83 -26.50 -5.15
C HIS A 58 27.85 -26.24 -3.64
N LEU A 59 28.42 -27.19 -2.88
CA LEU A 59 28.76 -27.03 -1.47
C LEU A 59 30.27 -26.83 -1.36
N ALA A 60 30.70 -25.79 -0.67
CA ALA A 60 32.08 -25.45 -0.41
C ALA A 60 32.50 -25.87 1.01
N TRP A 61 33.74 -26.30 1.15
CA TRP A 61 34.36 -26.62 2.45
C TRP A 61 35.86 -26.35 2.43
N GLN A 62 36.43 -26.20 3.61
CA GLN A 62 37.88 -26.21 3.83
C GLN A 62 38.29 -27.57 4.41
N GLU A 63 39.24 -28.25 3.77
CA GLU A 63 39.84 -29.47 4.29
C GLU A 63 41.16 -29.17 5.02
N PHE A 64 41.32 -29.72 6.23
CA PHE A 64 42.60 -29.83 6.91
C PHE A 64 43.03 -31.29 6.86
N ARG A 65 44.20 -31.54 6.26
CA ARG A 65 44.71 -32.89 6.01
C ARG A 65 45.20 -33.51 7.31
N GLY A 66 44.56 -34.61 7.68
CA GLY A 66 45.02 -35.57 8.67
C GLY A 66 45.20 -36.96 8.05
N THR A 67 45.89 -37.86 8.73
CA THR A 67 46.19 -39.21 8.22
C THR A 67 45.63 -40.35 9.07
N ASP A 68 45.13 -40.07 10.27
CA ASP A 68 44.68 -41.07 11.24
C ASP A 68 43.41 -40.61 11.97
N GLY A 69 42.66 -41.53 12.57
CA GLY A 69 41.44 -41.24 13.35
C GLY A 69 40.17 -40.97 12.54
N ILE A 70 39.07 -40.76 13.27
CA ILE A 70 37.75 -40.46 12.71
C ILE A 70 37.70 -38.97 12.31
N PRO A 71 37.25 -38.62 11.08
CA PRO A 71 37.22 -37.23 10.64
C PRO A 71 36.25 -36.37 11.45
N VAL A 72 36.53 -35.07 11.53
CA VAL A 72 35.71 -34.08 12.24
C VAL A 72 35.02 -33.14 11.24
N LEU A 73 33.70 -33.04 11.32
CA LEU A 73 32.88 -32.11 10.53
C LEU A 73 32.51 -30.89 11.38
N PHE A 74 32.89 -29.70 10.92
CA PHE A 74 32.58 -28.43 11.57
C PHE A 74 31.46 -27.70 10.82
N LEU A 75 30.36 -27.42 11.53
CA LEU A 75 29.17 -26.76 11.03
C LEU A 75 29.01 -25.38 11.70
N HIS A 76 29.19 -24.31 10.92
CA HIS A 76 29.23 -22.95 11.44
C HIS A 76 27.86 -22.39 11.87
N GLY A 77 27.89 -21.25 12.58
CA GLY A 77 26.70 -20.53 13.03
C GLY A 77 26.14 -19.56 11.99
N SER A 78 24.98 -18.96 12.25
CA SER A 78 24.36 -17.99 11.35
C SER A 78 24.63 -16.55 11.80
N PRO A 79 24.94 -15.57 10.91
CA PRO A 79 25.06 -15.64 9.45
C PRO A 79 26.51 -15.94 8.98
N GLY A 80 27.24 -16.77 9.72
CA GLY A 80 28.67 -17.00 9.56
C GLY A 80 29.05 -17.81 8.31
N ASN A 81 30.27 -18.34 8.35
CA ASN A 81 30.86 -19.19 7.32
C ASN A 81 32.00 -20.03 7.93
N GLU A 82 32.77 -20.73 7.09
CA GLU A 82 33.89 -21.56 7.48
C GLU A 82 34.89 -20.87 8.43
N LYS A 83 35.05 -19.55 8.31
CA LYS A 83 36.00 -18.77 9.12
C LYS A 83 35.67 -18.79 10.60
N ASP A 84 34.41 -19.06 10.96
CA ASP A 84 33.96 -19.08 12.35
C ASP A 84 34.62 -20.18 13.16
N LEU A 85 34.83 -21.34 12.54
CA LEU A 85 35.37 -22.53 13.20
C LEU A 85 36.81 -22.83 12.79
N ARG A 86 37.32 -22.14 11.75
CA ARG A 86 38.71 -22.28 11.29
C ARG A 86 39.74 -22.03 12.38
N LYS A 87 39.48 -21.08 13.30
CA LYS A 87 40.39 -20.82 14.41
C LYS A 87 40.39 -21.98 15.41
N VAL A 88 39.22 -22.47 15.81
CA VAL A 88 39.10 -23.64 16.70
C VAL A 88 39.78 -24.87 16.08
N ALA A 89 39.50 -25.16 14.81
CA ALA A 89 40.11 -26.28 14.11
C ALA A 89 41.64 -26.16 14.01
N GLY A 90 42.17 -24.94 13.86
CA GLY A 90 43.61 -24.70 13.80
C GLY A 90 44.35 -24.82 15.15
N GLU A 91 43.63 -24.76 16.27
CA GLU A 91 44.20 -24.95 17.62
C GLU A 91 44.11 -26.43 18.09
N LEU A 92 43.40 -27.30 17.37
CA LEU A 92 43.39 -28.73 17.65
C LEU A 92 44.75 -29.35 17.38
N VAL A 93 45.22 -30.21 18.28
CA VAL A 93 46.52 -30.89 18.21
C VAL A 93 46.31 -32.30 17.65
N THR A 94 45.46 -32.40 16.63
CA THR A 94 44.95 -33.66 16.11
C THR A 94 45.57 -34.04 14.76
N GLU A 95 45.79 -35.34 14.55
CA GLU A 95 46.14 -35.92 13.24
C GLU A 95 44.88 -36.33 12.44
N ARG A 96 43.68 -35.99 12.95
CA ARG A 96 42.38 -36.24 12.31
C ARG A 96 42.16 -35.35 11.10
N LYS A 97 41.52 -35.91 10.07
CA LYS A 97 41.01 -35.10 8.97
C LYS A 97 39.89 -34.19 9.46
N MET A 98 39.89 -32.94 9.05
CA MET A 98 38.82 -31.99 9.42
C MET A 98 38.22 -31.33 8.19
N TYR A 99 36.90 -31.19 8.21
CA TYR A 99 36.12 -30.54 7.15
C TYR A 99 35.30 -29.41 7.75
N ILE A 100 35.57 -28.18 7.30
CA ILE A 100 34.85 -26.98 7.76
C ILE A 100 33.97 -26.48 6.63
N PHE A 101 32.67 -26.62 6.78
CA PHE A 101 31.73 -26.31 5.72
C PHE A 101 31.39 -24.84 5.66
N ASP A 102 31.11 -24.35 4.46
CA ASP A 102 30.13 -23.29 4.27
C ASP A 102 28.76 -23.94 4.10
N LEU A 103 27.86 -23.75 5.06
CA LEU A 103 26.52 -24.31 4.99
C LEU A 103 25.72 -23.72 3.81
N PRO A 104 24.71 -24.43 3.29
CA PRO A 104 23.86 -23.95 2.20
C PRO A 104 23.45 -22.48 2.34
N GLY A 105 23.71 -21.68 1.30
CA GLY A 105 23.37 -20.25 1.26
C GLY A 105 24.39 -19.29 1.87
N PHE A 106 25.48 -19.80 2.47
CA PHE A 106 26.54 -19.02 3.11
C PHE A 106 27.89 -19.20 2.40
N GLY A 107 28.84 -18.30 2.67
CA GLY A 107 30.20 -18.35 2.13
C GLY A 107 30.30 -18.67 0.63
N GLY A 108 31.16 -19.63 0.28
CA GLY A 108 31.33 -20.24 -1.04
C GLY A 108 30.17 -21.15 -1.48
N SER A 109 29.31 -21.59 -0.55
CA SER A 109 28.08 -22.36 -0.81
C SER A 109 26.87 -21.47 -1.16
N ARG A 110 27.08 -20.22 -1.54
CA ARG A 110 26.00 -19.35 -2.04
C ARG A 110 25.49 -19.87 -3.39
N GLY A 111 24.17 -19.95 -3.51
CA GLY A 111 23.51 -20.51 -4.69
C GLY A 111 21.99 -20.45 -4.56
N ASP A 112 21.31 -21.05 -5.52
CA ASP A 112 19.85 -21.15 -5.52
C ASP A 112 19.42 -22.42 -4.78
N TRP A 113 19.41 -22.34 -3.46
CA TRP A 113 18.97 -23.44 -2.59
C TRP A 113 17.45 -23.38 -2.43
N PRO A 114 16.70 -24.45 -2.75
CA PRO A 114 15.25 -24.47 -2.62
C PRO A 114 14.81 -24.35 -1.15
N ASP A 115 15.51 -25.01 -0.25
CA ASP A 115 15.23 -25.04 1.19
C ASP A 115 16.54 -24.81 1.97
N LEU A 116 16.52 -23.86 2.91
CA LEU A 116 17.63 -23.52 3.81
C LEU A 116 17.34 -23.90 5.27
N SER A 117 16.33 -24.72 5.52
CA SER A 117 16.00 -25.24 6.86
C SER A 117 17.12 -26.10 7.45
N ILE A 118 17.12 -26.22 8.78
CA ILE A 118 18.01 -27.13 9.51
C ILE A 118 17.96 -28.57 8.97
N ASP A 119 16.76 -29.07 8.63
CA ASP A 119 16.58 -30.42 8.06
C ASP A 119 17.22 -30.56 6.67
N ALA A 120 16.99 -29.60 5.76
CA ALA A 120 17.61 -29.61 4.44
C ALA A 120 19.14 -29.51 4.51
N GLN A 121 19.68 -28.69 5.42
CA GLN A 121 21.12 -28.58 5.64
C GLN A 121 21.72 -29.87 6.18
N ALA A 122 21.07 -30.53 7.14
CA ALA A 122 21.54 -31.79 7.70
C ALA A 122 21.57 -32.91 6.65
N ARG A 123 20.52 -33.01 5.81
CA ARG A 123 20.48 -33.96 4.69
C ARG A 123 21.56 -33.67 3.65
N THR A 124 21.84 -32.40 3.39
CA THR A 124 22.91 -31.99 2.47
C THR A 124 24.28 -32.44 2.96
N ILE A 125 24.57 -32.28 4.26
CA ILE A 125 25.83 -32.77 4.86
C ILE A 125 25.90 -34.30 4.85
N GLY A 126 24.81 -34.99 5.18
CA GLY A 126 24.76 -36.46 5.08
C GLY A 126 24.98 -36.97 3.64
N ALA A 127 24.39 -36.30 2.65
CA ALA A 127 24.63 -36.63 1.24
C ALA A 127 26.08 -36.32 0.82
N TRP A 128 26.68 -35.27 1.35
CA TRP A 128 28.11 -34.99 1.15
C TRP A 128 28.99 -36.12 1.72
N MET A 129 28.66 -36.66 2.90
CA MET A 129 29.38 -37.80 3.49
C MET A 129 29.32 -39.02 2.58
N ASP A 130 28.13 -39.34 2.06
CA ASP A 130 27.92 -40.46 1.14
C ASP A 130 28.74 -40.29 -0.16
N VAL A 131 28.77 -39.07 -0.73
CA VAL A 131 29.49 -38.76 -1.98
C VAL A 131 31.01 -38.80 -1.80
N ASN A 132 31.52 -38.39 -0.64
CA ASN A 132 32.96 -38.32 -0.36
C ASN A 132 33.50 -39.56 0.36
N GLY A 133 32.66 -40.58 0.59
CA GLY A 133 33.07 -41.83 1.24
C GLY A 133 33.43 -41.66 2.71
N VAL A 134 32.82 -40.71 3.41
CA VAL A 134 33.00 -40.52 4.86
C VAL A 134 32.01 -41.44 5.58
N GLU A 135 32.46 -42.65 5.93
CA GLU A 135 31.60 -43.67 6.56
C GLU A 135 31.16 -43.27 7.98
N ARG A 136 32.03 -42.58 8.72
CA ARG A 136 31.78 -42.15 10.09
C ARG A 136 32.53 -40.87 10.42
N ALA A 137 31.93 -39.95 11.17
CA ALA A 137 32.57 -38.68 11.53
C ALA A 137 32.13 -38.14 12.91
N HIS A 138 33.00 -37.41 13.58
CA HIS A 138 32.64 -36.53 14.70
C HIS A 138 31.97 -35.27 14.15
N VAL A 139 30.85 -34.85 14.74
CA VAL A 139 30.10 -33.68 14.25
C VAL A 139 30.11 -32.58 15.30
N VAL A 140 30.67 -31.43 14.95
CA VAL A 140 30.79 -30.25 15.79
C VAL A 140 29.95 -29.13 15.19
N GLY A 141 28.88 -28.74 15.89
CA GLY A 141 28.00 -27.67 15.42
C GLY A 141 28.03 -26.46 16.34
N PHE A 142 28.25 -25.28 15.76
CA PHE A 142 28.21 -23.99 16.46
C PHE A 142 26.91 -23.24 16.21
N SER A 143 26.25 -22.76 17.27
CA SER A 143 25.03 -21.94 17.15
C SER A 143 23.98 -22.65 16.28
N MET A 144 23.51 -22.04 15.20
CA MET A 144 22.61 -22.65 14.20
C MET A 144 23.15 -23.98 13.62
N GLY A 145 24.46 -24.10 13.39
CA GLY A 145 25.10 -25.34 12.92
C GLY A 145 24.99 -26.49 13.92
N GLY A 146 24.76 -26.20 15.19
CA GLY A 146 24.45 -27.21 16.20
C GLY A 146 23.04 -27.81 16.04
N GLY A 147 22.06 -27.02 15.60
CA GLY A 147 20.76 -27.57 15.18
C GLY A 147 20.90 -28.52 14.00
N VAL A 148 21.76 -28.19 13.03
CA VAL A 148 22.10 -29.05 11.89
C VAL A 148 22.80 -30.33 12.37
N ALA A 149 23.72 -30.23 13.34
CA ALA A 149 24.42 -31.37 13.93
C ALA A 149 23.45 -32.34 14.64
N ILE A 150 22.54 -31.81 15.46
CA ILE A 150 21.48 -32.59 16.13
C ILE A 150 20.66 -33.36 15.11
N ARG A 151 20.20 -32.66 14.06
CA ARG A 151 19.36 -33.26 13.03
C ARG A 151 20.11 -34.31 12.21
N LEU A 152 21.37 -34.06 11.87
CA LEU A 152 22.23 -35.04 11.19
C LEU A 152 22.41 -36.31 12.02
N ALA A 153 22.67 -36.17 13.33
CA ALA A 153 22.82 -37.29 14.24
C ALA A 153 21.56 -38.15 14.36
N ALA A 154 20.38 -37.53 14.30
CA ALA A 154 19.10 -38.26 14.27
C ALA A 154 18.83 -38.95 12.92
N LEU A 155 19.18 -38.31 11.80
CA LEU A 155 18.98 -38.87 10.46
C LEU A 155 19.99 -39.98 10.12
N ARG A 156 21.20 -39.92 10.66
CA ARG A 156 22.33 -40.81 10.33
C ARG A 156 23.08 -41.27 11.59
N PRO A 157 22.41 -41.91 12.58
CA PRO A 157 23.02 -42.23 13.86
C PRO A 157 24.24 -43.15 13.75
N ASP A 158 24.28 -44.04 12.75
CA ASP A 158 25.41 -44.95 12.54
C ASP A 158 26.64 -44.27 11.93
N GLN A 159 26.46 -43.17 11.21
CA GLN A 159 27.55 -42.41 10.58
C GLN A 159 28.10 -41.29 11.50
N VAL A 160 27.41 -40.97 12.60
CA VAL A 160 27.89 -39.97 13.57
C VAL A 160 28.63 -40.69 14.71
N ALA A 161 29.92 -40.41 14.89
CA ALA A 161 30.73 -40.99 15.96
C ALA A 161 30.48 -40.32 17.31
N SER A 162 30.39 -38.98 17.32
CA SER A 162 30.00 -38.18 18.48
C SER A 162 29.38 -36.86 18.06
N LEU A 163 28.63 -36.26 18.98
CA LEU A 163 27.94 -34.98 18.79
C LEU A 163 28.48 -33.90 19.73
N THR A 164 29.04 -32.83 19.19
CA THR A 164 29.46 -31.66 19.97
C THR A 164 28.57 -30.46 19.66
N LEU A 165 27.94 -29.92 20.71
CA LEU A 165 27.11 -28.72 20.68
C LEU A 165 27.89 -27.55 21.26
N LEU A 166 28.34 -26.64 20.40
CA LEU A 166 29.11 -25.44 20.77
C LEU A 166 28.20 -24.22 20.72
N SER A 167 27.88 -23.61 21.87
CA SER A 167 26.92 -22.48 21.93
C SER A 167 25.66 -22.68 21.07
N SER A 168 25.14 -23.91 21.09
CA SER A 168 24.21 -24.44 20.08
C SER A 168 22.77 -24.01 20.32
N ILE A 169 21.99 -23.84 19.25
CA ILE A 169 20.51 -23.93 19.32
C ILE A 169 20.07 -25.39 19.44
N GLY A 170 18.76 -25.66 19.47
CA GLY A 170 18.22 -27.03 19.55
C GLY A 170 16.99 -27.18 20.46
N VAL A 171 16.67 -26.13 21.20
CA VAL A 171 15.53 -26.06 22.13
C VAL A 171 14.70 -24.79 21.84
N GLN A 172 13.62 -24.97 21.07
CA GLN A 172 12.82 -23.89 20.49
C GLN A 172 12.29 -22.89 21.54
N GLU A 173 12.00 -23.38 22.74
CA GLU A 173 11.38 -22.64 23.85
C GLU A 173 12.34 -21.60 24.46
N LEU A 174 13.64 -21.78 24.29
CA LEU A 174 14.69 -20.89 24.79
C LEU A 174 15.27 -19.97 23.72
N GLU A 175 14.83 -20.10 22.47
CA GLU A 175 15.21 -19.24 21.36
C GLU A 175 14.31 -18.02 21.23
N LEU A 176 14.91 -16.82 21.14
CA LEU A 176 14.23 -15.55 20.87
C LEU A 176 13.00 -15.33 21.79
N PHE A 177 11.76 -15.46 21.28
CA PHE A 177 10.52 -15.31 22.06
C PHE A 177 10.00 -16.63 22.67
N GLY A 178 10.65 -17.76 22.42
CA GLY A 178 10.29 -19.10 22.91
C GLY A 178 9.02 -19.71 22.31
N SER A 179 8.37 -19.02 21.37
CA SER A 179 7.26 -19.57 20.58
C SER A 179 7.68 -19.65 19.14
N TYR A 180 7.49 -20.84 18.54
CA TYR A 180 7.75 -21.07 17.12
C TYR A 180 6.96 -20.08 16.26
N GLU A 181 5.68 -19.88 16.55
CA GLU A 181 4.78 -19.04 15.78
C GLU A 181 5.21 -17.56 15.83
N LEU A 182 5.56 -17.05 17.02
CA LEU A 182 6.05 -15.69 17.18
C LEU A 182 7.40 -15.50 16.49
N ASN A 183 8.34 -16.43 16.69
CA ASN A 183 9.65 -16.40 16.04
C ASN A 183 9.48 -16.43 14.52
N HIS A 184 8.61 -17.30 14.00
CA HIS A 184 8.36 -17.45 12.57
C HIS A 184 7.76 -16.19 11.94
N VAL A 185 6.83 -15.51 12.63
CA VAL A 185 6.30 -14.20 12.18
C VAL A 185 7.40 -13.14 12.13
N VAL A 186 8.28 -13.12 13.13
CA VAL A 186 9.40 -12.16 13.20
C VAL A 186 10.40 -12.42 12.07
N HIS A 187 10.77 -13.68 11.83
CA HIS A 187 11.67 -14.05 10.74
C HIS A 187 11.02 -13.85 9.36
N ALA A 188 9.71 -14.05 9.21
CA ALA A 188 8.98 -13.71 7.98
C ALA A 188 9.04 -12.19 7.70
N ALA A 189 8.83 -11.36 8.73
CA ALA A 189 8.93 -9.92 8.62
C ALA A 189 10.37 -9.46 8.30
N GLN A 190 11.37 -10.09 8.94
CA GLN A 190 12.78 -9.88 8.68
C GLN A 190 13.15 -10.23 7.22
N LEU A 191 12.70 -11.39 6.73
CA LEU A 191 12.91 -11.84 5.36
C LEU A 191 12.28 -10.85 4.36
N TRP A 192 11.04 -10.42 4.62
CA TRP A 192 10.38 -9.42 3.79
C TRP A 192 11.14 -8.10 3.78
N LEU A 193 11.61 -7.63 4.93
CA LEU A 193 12.38 -6.39 5.05
C LEU A 193 13.71 -6.46 4.28
N LEU A 194 14.46 -7.56 4.41
CA LEU A 194 15.72 -7.75 3.70
C LEU A 194 15.50 -7.89 2.19
N ARG A 195 14.43 -8.57 1.75
CA ARG A 195 14.02 -8.62 0.34
C ARG A 195 13.64 -7.23 -0.17
N ALA A 196 12.86 -6.47 0.59
CA ALA A 196 12.50 -5.10 0.23
C ALA A 196 13.74 -4.21 0.15
N ALA A 197 14.67 -4.29 1.10
CA ALA A 197 15.93 -3.55 1.06
C ALA A 197 16.77 -3.93 -0.17
N ARG A 198 16.88 -5.23 -0.48
CA ARG A 198 17.57 -5.77 -1.66
C ARG A 198 16.96 -5.27 -2.97
N TRP A 199 15.63 -5.18 -3.08
CA TRP A 199 14.96 -4.82 -4.34
C TRP A 199 14.59 -3.33 -4.48
N LEU A 200 14.52 -2.59 -3.38
CA LEU A 200 14.12 -1.18 -3.37
C LEU A 200 15.28 -0.24 -3.00
N THR A 201 16.49 -0.74 -2.76
CA THR A 201 17.66 0.12 -2.51
C THR A 201 18.64 0.01 -3.68
N PRO A 202 19.07 1.13 -4.29
CA PRO A 202 20.12 1.08 -5.30
C PRO A 202 21.48 0.83 -4.64
N HIS A 203 21.83 -0.44 -4.44
CA HIS A 203 23.03 -0.87 -3.68
C HIS A 203 24.12 -1.52 -4.54
N PHE A 204 23.90 -1.69 -5.86
CA PHE A 204 24.90 -2.17 -6.82
C PHE A 204 25.58 -3.50 -6.44
N GLY A 205 24.82 -4.41 -5.81
CA GLY A 205 25.32 -5.70 -5.35
C GLY A 205 25.91 -5.71 -3.94
N ALA A 206 26.02 -4.57 -3.25
CA ALA A 206 26.55 -4.52 -1.87
C ALA A 206 25.73 -5.39 -0.88
N LEU A 207 24.39 -5.27 -0.90
CA LEU A 207 23.53 -6.10 -0.04
C LEU A 207 23.53 -7.59 -0.43
N ASP A 208 23.76 -7.94 -1.70
CA ASP A 208 23.87 -9.34 -2.12
C ASP A 208 25.14 -10.01 -1.56
N ARG A 209 26.15 -9.22 -1.18
CA ARG A 209 27.40 -9.70 -0.59
C ARG A 209 27.38 -9.73 0.94
N SER A 210 26.47 -8.99 1.57
CA SER A 210 26.31 -8.91 3.02
C SER A 210 26.14 -10.29 3.66
N MET A 211 26.69 -10.48 4.86
CA MET A 211 26.38 -11.64 5.71
C MET A 211 24.92 -11.57 6.20
N LEU A 212 24.45 -10.36 6.52
CA LEU A 212 23.03 -10.08 6.82
C LEU A 212 22.23 -9.98 5.52
N GLY A 213 22.11 -11.10 4.81
CA GLY A 213 21.46 -11.21 3.51
C GLY A 213 20.16 -12.02 3.54
N GLU A 214 19.65 -12.35 2.37
CA GLU A 214 18.42 -13.14 2.23
C GLU A 214 18.58 -14.54 2.82
N SER A 215 19.70 -15.24 2.58
CA SER A 215 19.96 -16.58 3.13
C SER A 215 19.90 -16.62 4.66
N TYR A 216 20.41 -15.58 5.32
CA TYR A 216 20.35 -15.44 6.77
C TYR A 216 18.91 -15.47 7.29
N ALA A 217 18.03 -14.62 6.73
CA ALA A 217 16.63 -14.61 7.17
C ALA A 217 15.84 -15.84 6.70
N ARG A 218 16.15 -16.38 5.52
CA ARG A 218 15.54 -17.62 5.01
C ARG A 218 15.82 -18.79 5.95
N GLN A 219 17.06 -18.96 6.38
CA GLN A 219 17.45 -20.08 7.26
C GLN A 219 16.60 -20.13 8.54
N PHE A 220 16.39 -19.01 9.22
CA PHE A 220 15.54 -18.98 10.42
C PHE A 220 14.05 -19.09 10.10
N HIS A 221 13.60 -18.48 9.00
CA HIS A 221 12.18 -18.55 8.62
C HIS A 221 11.76 -19.96 8.18
N GLU A 222 12.60 -20.67 7.44
CA GLU A 222 12.32 -21.99 6.88
C GLU A 222 12.55 -23.12 7.90
N SER A 223 13.31 -22.86 8.98
CA SER A 223 13.58 -23.87 10.01
C SER A 223 12.44 -24.03 11.01
N ASP A 224 12.20 -25.28 11.41
CA ASP A 224 11.39 -25.66 12.58
C ASP A 224 12.28 -26.42 13.55
N GLN A 225 12.50 -25.86 14.74
CA GLN A 225 13.37 -26.47 15.76
C GLN A 225 12.63 -27.42 16.69
N ARG A 226 11.30 -27.46 16.68
CA ARG A 226 10.52 -28.32 17.59
C ARG A 226 10.91 -29.80 17.50
N PRO A 227 11.18 -30.37 16.30
CA PRO A 227 11.63 -31.77 16.19
C PRO A 227 13.00 -32.04 16.82
N LEU A 228 13.87 -31.02 16.97
CA LEU A 228 15.23 -31.20 17.46
C LEU A 228 15.28 -31.71 18.90
N ARG A 229 14.25 -31.44 19.67
CA ARG A 229 14.10 -31.96 21.04
C ARG A 229 14.00 -33.49 21.06
N ASP A 230 13.16 -34.04 20.19
CA ASP A 230 13.00 -35.49 20.05
C ASP A 230 14.28 -36.12 19.48
N ASP A 231 14.94 -35.42 18.55
CA ASP A 231 16.23 -35.82 18.00
C ASP A 231 17.33 -35.89 19.09
N LEU A 232 17.38 -34.91 20.01
CA LEU A 232 18.28 -34.93 21.18
C LEU A 232 17.97 -36.11 22.12
N LEU A 233 16.69 -36.38 22.40
CA LEU A 233 16.28 -37.51 23.24
C LEU A 233 16.64 -38.86 22.62
N ALA A 234 16.56 -38.96 21.30
CA ALA A 234 16.86 -40.18 20.56
C ALA A 234 18.37 -40.47 20.43
N TRP A 235 19.25 -39.48 20.64
CA TRP A 235 20.69 -39.65 20.50
C TRP A 235 21.28 -40.54 21.60
N ASN A 236 21.87 -41.67 21.17
CA ASN A 236 22.46 -42.67 22.06
C ASN A 236 23.98 -42.57 22.19
N GLY A 237 24.67 -41.93 21.24
CA GLY A 237 26.14 -41.88 21.23
C GLY A 237 26.73 -40.87 22.23
N PRO A 238 28.06 -40.77 22.29
CA PRO A 238 28.75 -39.76 23.08
C PRO A 238 28.38 -38.33 22.66
N ALA A 239 28.29 -37.43 23.64
CA ALA A 239 28.00 -36.03 23.38
C ALA A 239 28.81 -35.08 24.28
N LEU A 240 29.13 -33.90 23.75
CA LEU A 240 29.78 -32.81 24.45
C LEU A 240 28.98 -31.52 24.25
N VAL A 241 28.74 -30.78 25.34
CA VAL A 241 28.15 -29.44 25.29
C VAL A 241 29.20 -28.45 25.78
N ILE A 242 29.66 -27.58 24.87
CA ILE A 242 30.58 -26.48 25.19
C ILE A 242 29.79 -25.17 25.13
N HIS A 243 29.77 -24.40 26.22
CA HIS A 243 28.93 -23.19 26.26
C HIS A 243 29.56 -22.04 27.05
N GLY A 244 29.33 -20.82 26.57
CA GLY A 244 29.75 -19.59 27.23
C GLY A 244 28.81 -19.21 28.38
N THR A 245 29.34 -18.98 29.59
CA THR A 245 28.51 -18.61 30.77
C THR A 245 27.83 -17.25 30.65
N ARG A 246 28.28 -16.40 29.72
CA ARG A 246 27.73 -15.06 29.42
C ARG A 246 27.17 -14.96 28.00
N ASP A 247 26.81 -16.10 27.40
CA ASP A 247 26.20 -16.13 26.07
C ASP A 247 24.81 -15.47 26.10
N PHE A 248 24.68 -14.35 25.39
CA PHE A 248 23.44 -13.58 25.33
C PHE A 248 22.62 -13.85 24.07
N LEU A 249 23.17 -14.59 23.10
CA LEU A 249 22.44 -14.95 21.88
C LEU A 249 21.77 -16.31 22.07
N VAL A 250 22.54 -17.28 22.57
CA VAL A 250 22.02 -18.58 22.98
C VAL A 250 22.22 -18.69 24.49
N PRO A 251 21.14 -18.54 25.28
CA PRO A 251 21.26 -18.44 26.72
C PRO A 251 21.88 -19.70 27.36
N PRO A 252 22.65 -19.61 28.46
CA PRO A 252 23.21 -20.77 29.16
C PRO A 252 22.17 -21.83 29.52
N GLU A 253 20.93 -21.43 29.78
CA GLU A 253 19.80 -22.31 30.06
C GLU A 253 19.50 -23.25 28.88
N ALA A 254 19.81 -22.85 27.64
CA ALA A 254 19.68 -23.74 26.48
C ALA A 254 20.69 -24.89 26.54
N ALA A 255 21.94 -24.62 26.94
CA ALA A 255 22.92 -25.68 27.18
C ALA A 255 22.59 -26.54 28.39
N GLN A 256 22.01 -25.97 29.44
CA GLN A 256 21.52 -26.75 30.57
C GLN A 256 20.40 -27.71 30.13
N GLU A 257 19.49 -27.24 29.28
CA GLU A 257 18.44 -28.08 28.73
C GLU A 257 19.00 -29.14 27.78
N HIS A 258 20.00 -28.83 26.94
CA HIS A 258 20.71 -29.84 26.16
C HIS A 258 21.35 -30.92 27.05
N LEU A 259 22.02 -30.53 28.14
CA LEU A 259 22.64 -31.46 29.10
C LEU A 259 21.61 -32.31 29.87
N ARG A 260 20.38 -31.81 30.01
CA ARG A 260 19.26 -32.58 30.56
C ARG A 260 18.74 -33.60 29.55
N LEU A 261 18.52 -33.19 28.29
CA LEU A 261 18.05 -34.07 27.21
C LEU A 261 19.08 -35.13 26.80
N LEU A 262 20.36 -34.81 26.96
CA LEU A 262 21.52 -35.67 26.73
C LEU A 262 22.17 -36.07 28.08
N PRO A 263 21.60 -37.03 28.82
CA PRO A 263 22.06 -37.40 30.15
C PRO A 263 23.48 -38.00 30.18
N GLN A 264 24.01 -38.44 29.04
CA GLN A 264 25.40 -38.89 28.86
C GLN A 264 26.37 -37.75 28.55
N ALA A 265 25.89 -36.55 28.18
CA ALA A 265 26.75 -35.51 27.69
C ALA A 265 27.72 -34.99 28.76
N ARG A 266 28.97 -34.76 28.35
CA ARG A 266 29.98 -33.99 29.09
C ARG A 266 29.68 -32.50 28.91
N ALA A 267 29.91 -31.71 29.96
CA ALA A 267 29.75 -30.26 29.93
C ALA A 267 31.11 -29.57 30.00
N ALA A 268 31.33 -28.56 29.17
CA ALA A 268 32.45 -27.64 29.24
C ALA A 268 31.92 -26.20 29.29
N TRP A 269 32.02 -25.57 30.46
CA TRP A 269 31.59 -24.19 30.66
C TRP A 269 32.78 -23.26 30.58
N ILE A 270 32.73 -22.28 29.68
CA ILE A 270 33.81 -21.32 29.45
C ILE A 270 33.30 -19.93 29.81
N ASP A 271 34.11 -19.12 30.49
CA ASP A 271 33.76 -17.73 30.79
C ASP A 271 33.84 -16.82 29.54
N ALA A 272 32.87 -16.99 28.66
CA ALA A 272 32.73 -16.24 27.42
C ALA A 272 31.27 -15.92 27.07
N THR A 273 31.15 -15.07 26.05
CA THR A 273 29.90 -14.82 25.32
C THR A 273 29.73 -15.81 24.15
N HIS A 274 28.69 -15.62 23.32
CA HIS A 274 28.47 -16.39 22.09
C HIS A 274 29.68 -16.44 21.14
N PHE A 275 30.62 -15.52 21.30
CA PHE A 275 31.80 -15.39 20.45
C PHE A 275 33.00 -16.24 20.91
N LEU A 276 32.78 -17.24 21.77
CA LEU A 276 33.84 -18.14 22.24
C LEU A 276 34.67 -18.82 21.12
N PRO A 277 34.12 -19.25 19.96
CA PRO A 277 34.96 -19.87 18.93
C PRO A 277 36.00 -18.92 18.34
N PHE A 278 35.76 -17.60 18.45
CA PHE A 278 36.65 -16.57 17.92
C PHE A 278 37.63 -16.06 18.98
N LEU A 279 37.14 -15.86 20.21
CA LEU A 279 37.86 -15.17 21.27
C LEU A 279 38.65 -16.11 22.19
N GLN A 280 38.19 -17.36 22.34
CA GLN A 280 38.75 -18.38 23.24
C GLN A 280 38.80 -19.73 22.52
N ALA A 281 39.35 -19.70 21.30
CA ALA A 281 39.40 -20.88 20.43
C ALA A 281 40.25 -22.01 21.01
N ASP A 282 41.28 -21.66 21.78
CA ASP A 282 42.18 -22.55 22.51
C ASP A 282 41.45 -23.32 23.62
N ASP A 283 40.65 -22.65 24.45
CA ASP A 283 39.84 -23.30 25.49
C ASP A 283 38.81 -24.27 24.89
N VAL A 284 38.18 -23.85 23.78
CA VAL A 284 37.23 -24.67 23.03
C VAL A 284 37.92 -25.88 22.41
N ALA A 285 39.07 -25.67 21.76
CA ALA A 285 39.84 -26.73 21.12
C ALA A 285 40.34 -27.76 22.13
N SER A 286 40.88 -27.32 23.28
CA SER A 286 41.33 -28.22 24.34
C SER A 286 40.19 -29.11 24.87
N SER A 287 39.01 -28.52 25.12
CA SER A 287 37.84 -29.29 25.59
C SER A 287 37.32 -30.27 24.54
N LEU A 288 37.44 -29.90 23.26
CA LEU A 288 37.04 -30.73 22.14
C LEU A 288 38.02 -31.89 21.92
N GLU A 289 39.32 -31.63 21.89
CA GLU A 289 40.38 -32.64 21.71
C GLU A 289 40.27 -33.75 22.75
N ASP A 290 40.20 -33.38 24.05
CA ASP A 290 40.05 -34.33 25.15
C ASP A 290 38.85 -35.28 24.94
N PHE A 291 37.73 -34.73 24.45
CA PHE A 291 36.52 -35.51 24.21
C PHE A 291 36.64 -36.40 22.97
N LEU A 292 37.24 -35.92 21.89
CA LEU A 292 37.44 -36.72 20.68
C LEU A 292 38.34 -37.93 20.97
N ASP A 293 39.41 -37.72 21.74
CA ASP A 293 40.31 -38.79 22.18
C ASP A 293 39.59 -39.84 23.04
N ASP A 294 38.74 -39.41 23.98
CA ASP A 294 37.91 -40.32 24.79
C ASP A 294 36.94 -41.15 23.94
N VAL A 295 36.36 -40.56 22.88
CA VAL A 295 35.44 -41.28 21.99
C VAL A 295 36.18 -42.34 21.19
N GLU A 296 37.35 -42.03 20.64
CA GLU A 296 38.16 -42.98 19.88
C GLU A 296 38.78 -44.07 20.76
N ALA A 297 39.12 -43.74 22.00
CA ALA A 297 39.54 -44.72 23.01
C ALA A 297 38.40 -45.61 23.53
N GLY A 298 37.14 -45.29 23.20
CA GLY A 298 35.96 -46.00 23.67
C GLY A 298 35.65 -45.78 25.16
N THR A 299 36.18 -44.71 25.76
CA THR A 299 35.96 -44.33 27.16
C THR A 299 34.84 -43.30 27.34
N ALA A 300 34.46 -42.60 26.27
CA ALA A 300 33.35 -41.64 26.33
C ALA A 300 31.99 -42.34 26.56
N PRO A 301 31.16 -41.85 27.50
CA PRO A 301 29.89 -42.51 27.84
C PRO A 301 28.87 -42.40 26.71
N SER A 302 28.15 -43.49 26.46
CA SER A 302 26.92 -43.51 25.67
C SER A 302 25.71 -43.23 26.57
N ARG A 303 24.52 -43.08 25.97
CA ARG A 303 23.27 -42.94 26.73
C ARG A 303 22.99 -44.15 27.64
N ALA A 304 23.46 -45.34 27.26
CA ALA A 304 23.33 -46.55 28.08
C ALA A 304 24.19 -46.48 29.37
N ASP A 305 25.25 -45.67 29.35
CA ASP A 305 26.16 -45.47 30.49
C ASP A 305 25.73 -44.27 31.37
N ALA A 306 24.64 -43.58 31.00
CA ALA A 306 24.19 -42.38 31.70
C ALA A 306 23.71 -42.69 33.13
N ASP A 307 23.95 -41.73 34.02
CA ASP A 307 23.43 -41.79 35.39
C ASP A 307 21.89 -41.95 35.39
N PRO A 308 21.32 -42.90 36.15
CA PRO A 308 19.88 -43.17 36.15
C PRO A 308 19.02 -41.96 36.51
N GLU A 309 19.48 -41.06 37.39
CA GLU A 309 18.73 -39.85 37.75
C GLU A 309 18.76 -38.81 36.63
N ARG A 310 19.89 -38.68 35.93
CA ARG A 310 19.96 -37.83 34.72
C ARG A 310 19.05 -38.39 33.63
N LEU A 311 19.03 -39.71 33.43
CA LEU A 311 18.17 -40.36 32.45
C LEU A 311 16.69 -40.15 32.77
N ALA A 312 16.27 -40.33 34.03
CA ALA A 312 14.90 -40.08 34.45
C ALA A 312 14.50 -38.61 34.20
N ARG A 313 15.35 -37.66 34.60
CA ARG A 313 15.12 -36.23 34.36
C ARG A 313 15.05 -35.87 32.88
N SER A 314 15.76 -36.56 32.00
CA SER A 314 15.72 -36.28 30.56
C SER A 314 14.33 -36.50 29.95
N LEU A 315 13.51 -37.38 30.53
CA LEU A 315 12.18 -37.74 30.04
C LEU A 315 11.06 -36.82 30.56
N GLU A 316 11.38 -35.92 31.50
CA GLU A 316 10.41 -34.96 32.03
C GLU A 316 10.02 -33.94 30.95
N PRO A 317 8.71 -33.67 30.75
CA PRO A 317 8.26 -32.69 29.75
C PRO A 317 8.74 -31.28 30.12
N TRP A 318 9.03 -30.46 29.12
CA TRP A 318 9.35 -29.06 29.33
C TRP A 318 8.16 -28.32 29.94
N ASN A 319 8.40 -27.57 31.00
CA ASN A 319 7.41 -26.69 31.60
C ASN A 319 7.72 -25.23 31.18
N PRO A 320 6.81 -24.54 30.47
CA PRO A 320 7.02 -23.14 30.08
C PRO A 320 7.32 -22.19 31.25
N ALA A 321 6.87 -22.52 32.47
CA ALA A 321 7.17 -21.74 33.67
C ALA A 321 8.66 -21.79 34.08
N ASP A 322 9.42 -22.76 33.56
CA ASP A 322 10.85 -22.90 33.81
C ASP A 322 11.70 -22.03 32.87
N ALA A 323 11.07 -21.35 31.89
CA ALA A 323 11.76 -20.43 31.02
C ALA A 323 12.30 -19.23 31.83
N PRO A 324 13.61 -18.91 31.76
CA PRO A 324 14.18 -17.82 32.53
C PRO A 324 13.64 -16.46 32.06
N PRO A 325 13.52 -15.48 32.97
CA PRO A 325 13.23 -14.12 32.59
C PRO A 325 14.35 -13.54 31.71
N PHE A 326 14.01 -12.54 30.90
CA PHE A 326 15.02 -11.84 30.11
C PHE A 326 15.85 -10.91 31.00
N GLU A 327 17.16 -11.14 31.05
CA GLU A 327 18.11 -10.32 31.81
C GLU A 327 19.28 -9.79 30.96
N GLY A 328 20.03 -8.83 31.51
CA GLY A 328 21.26 -8.32 30.91
C GLY A 328 21.10 -7.80 29.48
N MET A 329 21.99 -8.23 28.58
CA MET A 329 21.97 -7.81 27.17
C MET A 329 20.73 -8.32 26.43
N ARG A 330 20.19 -9.51 26.78
CA ARG A 330 18.97 -10.06 26.16
C ARG A 330 17.78 -9.16 26.40
N LEU A 331 17.64 -8.67 27.63
CA LEU A 331 16.61 -7.71 27.98
C LEU A 331 16.77 -6.43 27.16
N VAL A 332 17.97 -5.85 27.07
CA VAL A 332 18.21 -4.62 26.29
C VAL A 332 17.83 -4.79 24.82
N LEU A 333 18.24 -5.90 24.19
CA LEU A 333 17.90 -6.20 22.80
C LEU A 333 16.39 -6.37 22.60
N LEU A 334 15.72 -7.09 23.50
CA LEU A 334 14.27 -7.27 23.46
C LEU A 334 13.52 -5.94 23.62
N LEU A 335 13.91 -5.10 24.58
CA LEU A 335 13.31 -3.78 24.77
C LEU A 335 13.52 -2.87 23.54
N GLY A 336 14.71 -2.92 22.92
CA GLY A 336 14.98 -2.24 21.66
C GLY A 336 14.11 -2.74 20.51
N LEU A 337 13.93 -4.06 20.41
CA LEU A 337 13.07 -4.69 19.41
C LEU A 337 11.59 -4.32 19.61
N LEU A 338 11.09 -4.35 20.84
CA LEU A 338 9.74 -3.89 21.17
C LEU A 338 9.58 -2.41 20.80
N ALA A 339 10.51 -1.54 21.19
CA ALA A 339 10.45 -0.12 20.81
C ALA A 339 10.41 0.06 19.28
N LEU A 340 11.21 -0.69 18.52
CA LEU A 340 11.21 -0.63 17.06
C LEU A 340 9.91 -1.19 16.44
N ALA A 341 9.39 -2.30 16.98
CA ALA A 341 8.17 -2.96 16.50
C ALA A 341 6.93 -2.05 16.63
N THR A 342 6.90 -1.16 17.63
CA THR A 342 5.81 -0.19 17.75
C THR A 342 5.71 0.78 16.57
N LEU A 343 6.80 1.01 15.83
CA LEU A 343 6.78 1.84 14.62
C LEU A 343 6.00 1.18 13.47
N VAL A 344 5.91 -0.16 13.49
CA VAL A 344 5.14 -0.94 12.53
C VAL A 344 3.71 -1.11 13.02
N SER A 345 3.54 -1.56 14.27
CA SER A 345 2.23 -1.71 14.88
C SER A 345 2.32 -1.56 16.40
N GLU A 346 1.99 -0.38 16.89
CA GLU A 346 1.99 -0.09 18.33
C GLU A 346 1.06 -0.99 19.13
N ASP A 347 -0.18 -1.22 18.64
CA ASP A 347 -1.19 -1.98 19.39
C ASP A 347 -0.80 -3.46 19.49
N LEU A 348 -0.34 -4.08 18.39
CA LEU A 348 0.13 -5.48 18.40
C LEU A 348 1.38 -5.65 19.26
N THR A 349 2.29 -4.67 19.25
CA THR A 349 3.51 -4.72 20.05
C THR A 349 3.21 -4.63 21.54
N CYS A 350 2.29 -3.74 21.95
CA CYS A 350 1.84 -3.66 23.35
C CYS A 350 1.17 -4.97 23.81
N ILE A 351 0.40 -5.62 22.93
CA ILE A 351 -0.19 -6.93 23.24
C ILE A 351 0.90 -7.99 23.41
N ALA A 352 1.86 -8.07 22.49
CA ALA A 352 2.97 -9.01 22.58
C ALA A 352 3.81 -8.78 23.86
N ALA A 353 4.10 -7.52 24.18
CA ALA A 353 4.77 -7.15 25.41
C ALA A 353 3.97 -7.58 26.66
N GLY A 354 2.65 -7.40 26.65
CA GLY A 354 1.77 -7.86 27.73
C GLY A 354 1.75 -9.38 27.88
N LEU A 355 1.77 -10.15 26.78
CA LEU A 355 1.85 -11.61 26.82
C LEU A 355 3.18 -12.10 27.42
N LEU A 356 4.30 -11.44 27.08
CA LEU A 356 5.60 -11.75 27.71
C LEU A 356 5.62 -11.45 29.21
N VAL A 357 4.85 -10.45 29.66
CA VAL A 357 4.64 -10.15 31.08
C VAL A 357 3.76 -11.21 31.75
N ALA A 358 2.69 -11.66 31.08
CA ALA A 358 1.83 -12.73 31.59
C ALA A 358 2.60 -14.04 31.81
N GLY A 359 3.47 -14.40 30.86
CA GLY A 359 4.33 -15.59 30.94
C GLY A 359 5.54 -15.46 31.88
N GLY A 360 5.64 -14.37 32.65
CA GLY A 360 6.74 -14.17 33.61
C GLY A 360 8.11 -13.91 32.99
N ARG A 361 8.19 -13.77 31.66
CA ARG A 361 9.47 -13.62 30.94
C ARG A 361 9.99 -12.19 30.96
N LEU A 362 9.11 -11.20 31.06
CA LEU A 362 9.44 -9.78 31.02
C LEU A 362 8.72 -9.04 32.14
N GLU A 363 9.41 -8.16 32.85
CA GLU A 363 8.75 -7.32 33.85
C GLU A 363 7.84 -6.27 33.20
N PHE A 364 6.72 -5.98 33.87
CA PHE A 364 5.70 -5.03 33.38
C PHE A 364 6.27 -3.63 33.09
N LEU A 365 7.14 -3.11 33.97
CA LEU A 365 7.64 -1.75 33.87
C LEU A 365 8.62 -1.58 32.69
N PRO A 366 9.68 -2.40 32.52
CA PRO A 366 10.50 -2.40 31.31
C PRO A 366 9.70 -2.55 30.02
N ALA A 367 8.77 -3.50 29.96
CA ALA A 367 7.90 -3.73 28.80
C ALA A 367 7.13 -2.46 28.41
N THR A 368 6.50 -1.82 29.40
CA THR A 368 5.71 -0.61 29.22
C THR A 368 6.57 0.58 28.78
N ILE A 369 7.76 0.74 29.37
CA ILE A 369 8.70 1.81 29.01
C ILE A 369 9.18 1.63 27.56
N ALA A 370 9.56 0.42 27.15
CA ALA A 370 9.99 0.16 25.77
C ALA A 370 8.90 0.50 24.76
N CYS A 371 7.67 0.04 25.00
CA CYS A 371 6.52 0.36 24.15
C CYS A 371 6.27 1.88 24.12
N PHE A 372 6.28 2.53 25.28
CA PHE A 372 6.07 3.97 25.41
C PHE A 372 7.11 4.78 24.63
N VAL A 373 8.39 4.44 24.75
CA VAL A 373 9.48 5.12 24.03
C VAL A 373 9.35 4.93 22.53
N GLY A 374 9.09 3.70 22.07
CA GLY A 374 8.91 3.41 20.65
C GLY A 374 7.74 4.20 20.03
N ILE A 375 6.60 4.19 20.72
CA ILE A 375 5.41 4.98 20.35
C ILE A 375 5.74 6.48 20.30
N LEU A 376 6.44 6.99 21.33
CA LEU A 376 6.81 8.40 21.42
C LEU A 376 7.64 8.83 20.20
N VAL A 377 8.63 8.01 19.82
CA VAL A 377 9.47 8.24 18.65
C VAL A 377 8.63 8.18 17.37
N GLY A 378 7.79 7.15 17.20
CA GLY A 378 6.94 6.98 16.02
C GLY A 378 6.00 8.16 15.76
N ASP A 379 5.29 8.62 16.79
CA ASP A 379 4.34 9.73 16.65
C ASP A 379 5.04 11.08 16.43
N VAL A 380 6.23 11.28 17.02
CA VAL A 380 7.08 12.45 16.71
C VAL A 380 7.53 12.42 15.25
N LEU A 381 7.87 11.24 14.70
CA LEU A 381 8.20 11.09 13.28
C LEU A 381 7.00 11.40 12.38
N LEU A 382 5.78 11.00 12.75
CA LEU A 382 4.56 11.36 12.02
C LEU A 382 4.31 12.88 12.00
N TYR A 383 4.48 13.53 13.15
CA TYR A 383 4.40 14.99 13.26
C TYR A 383 5.47 15.67 12.39
N ALA A 384 6.72 15.21 12.48
CA ALA A 384 7.84 15.73 11.71
C ALA A 384 7.62 15.56 10.20
N ALA A 385 7.10 14.41 9.77
CA ALA A 385 6.73 14.16 8.39
C ALA A 385 5.64 15.14 7.92
N GLY A 386 4.57 15.34 8.68
CA GLY A 386 3.54 16.33 8.38
C GLY A 386 4.11 17.75 8.22
N ARG A 387 5.05 18.12 9.10
CA ARG A 387 5.71 19.44 9.09
C ARG A 387 6.67 19.62 7.91
N ALA A 388 7.41 18.58 7.54
CA ALA A 388 8.39 18.60 6.46
C ALA A 388 7.74 18.57 5.07
N PHE A 389 6.73 17.72 4.88
CA PHE A 389 6.13 17.48 3.57
C PHE A 389 4.92 18.38 3.25
N GLY A 390 4.25 18.92 4.28
CA GLY A 390 3.16 19.91 4.15
C GLY A 390 1.92 19.41 3.38
N ARG A 391 0.97 20.34 3.12
CA ARG A 391 -0.29 20.06 2.39
C ARG A 391 -0.11 19.37 1.02
N PRO A 392 0.89 19.70 0.18
CA PRO A 392 1.02 19.13 -1.17
C PRO A 392 1.38 17.64 -1.23
N ALA A 393 1.94 17.06 -0.17
CA ALA A 393 2.31 15.65 -0.15
C ALA A 393 1.10 14.73 0.09
N LEU A 394 0.07 15.23 0.78
CA LEU A 394 -1.19 14.53 1.03
C LEU A 394 -2.02 14.31 -0.24
N GLU A 395 -1.72 15.04 -1.31
CA GLU A 395 -2.37 14.88 -2.62
C GLU A 395 -1.71 13.77 -3.47
N ARG A 396 -0.63 13.14 -2.99
CA ARG A 396 0.17 12.16 -3.73
C ARG A 396 0.03 10.75 -3.13
N ALA A 397 0.07 9.74 -3.99
CA ALA A 397 0.20 8.35 -3.56
C ALA A 397 1.60 8.08 -2.95
N PRO A 398 1.74 7.20 -1.96
CA PRO A 398 0.69 6.40 -1.33
C PRO A 398 -0.05 7.12 -0.19
N LEU A 399 0.44 8.28 0.29
CA LEU A 399 -0.15 9.00 1.43
C LEU A 399 -1.65 9.31 1.27
N ARG A 400 -2.10 9.68 0.06
CA ARG A 400 -3.53 9.91 -0.23
C ARG A 400 -4.43 8.67 -0.06
N TRP A 401 -3.85 7.47 -0.06
CA TRP A 401 -4.58 6.21 0.16
C TRP A 401 -4.91 5.99 1.63
N PHE A 402 -4.00 6.41 2.52
CA PHE A 402 -4.15 6.25 3.97
C PHE A 402 -4.78 7.48 4.64
N VAL A 403 -4.57 8.67 4.07
CA VAL A 403 -4.96 9.94 4.67
C VAL A 403 -5.76 10.77 3.67
N SER A 404 -7.08 10.90 3.90
CA SER A 404 -7.94 11.70 3.04
C SER A 404 -7.79 13.21 3.32
N LYS A 405 -7.93 14.03 2.27
CA LYS A 405 -7.89 15.49 2.38
C LYS A 405 -8.93 16.03 3.38
N SER A 406 -10.15 15.49 3.33
CA SER A 406 -11.21 15.87 4.28
C SER A 406 -10.92 15.41 5.71
N SER A 407 -10.21 14.30 5.93
CA SER A 407 -9.76 13.90 7.27
C SER A 407 -8.70 14.85 7.83
N VAL A 408 -7.76 15.33 7.00
CA VAL A 408 -6.74 16.30 7.41
C VAL A 408 -7.35 17.67 7.65
N GLU A 409 -8.28 18.13 6.81
CA GLU A 409 -8.98 19.40 6.99
C GLU A 409 -9.88 19.39 8.24
N ARG A 410 -10.55 18.27 8.51
CA ARG A 410 -11.28 18.06 9.78
C ARG A 410 -10.32 18.06 10.97
N GLY A 411 -9.20 17.36 10.88
CA GLY A 411 -8.17 17.34 11.93
C GLY A 411 -7.55 18.72 12.19
N ALA A 412 -7.23 19.46 11.13
CA ALA A 412 -6.71 20.82 11.17
C ALA A 412 -7.71 21.80 11.81
N SER A 413 -8.97 21.80 11.36
CA SER A 413 -10.01 22.67 11.92
C SER A 413 -10.37 22.32 13.36
N TRP A 414 -10.34 21.03 13.74
CA TRP A 414 -10.46 20.61 15.13
C TRP A 414 -9.28 21.06 15.98
N PHE A 415 -8.05 20.96 15.46
CA PHE A 415 -6.86 21.42 16.15
C PHE A 415 -6.86 22.95 16.34
N GLU A 416 -7.27 23.73 15.32
CA GLU A 416 -7.43 25.18 15.42
C GLU A 416 -8.48 25.57 16.48
N LYS A 417 -9.60 24.84 16.56
CA LYS A 417 -10.70 25.13 17.50
C LYS A 417 -10.48 24.62 18.93
N ARG A 418 -9.80 23.47 19.10
CA ARG A 418 -9.75 22.71 20.37
C ARG A 418 -8.34 22.33 20.83
N GLY A 419 -7.31 22.64 20.04
CA GLY A 419 -5.88 22.55 20.41
C GLY A 419 -5.43 21.18 20.94
N VAL A 420 -4.65 21.23 22.03
CA VAL A 420 -4.03 20.10 22.78
C VAL A 420 -5.01 18.98 23.11
N ARG A 421 -6.29 19.28 23.36
CA ARG A 421 -7.31 18.28 23.73
C ARG A 421 -7.57 17.26 22.64
N VAL A 422 -7.47 17.66 21.37
CA VAL A 422 -7.72 16.75 20.23
C VAL A 422 -6.58 15.75 20.08
N VAL A 423 -5.33 16.19 20.30
CA VAL A 423 -4.15 15.30 20.29
C VAL A 423 -4.31 14.24 21.38
N PHE A 424 -4.69 14.66 22.58
CA PHE A 424 -4.94 13.76 23.70
C PHE A 424 -6.06 12.74 23.39
N LEU A 425 -7.25 13.22 23.00
CA LEU A 425 -8.42 12.36 22.74
C LEU A 425 -8.24 11.42 21.54
N SER A 426 -7.46 11.84 20.53
CA SER A 426 -7.22 11.02 19.35
C SER A 426 -6.50 9.70 19.65
N ARG A 427 -5.76 9.63 20.77
CA ARG A 427 -5.05 8.41 21.21
C ARG A 427 -6.01 7.28 21.58
N PHE A 428 -7.16 7.63 22.14
CA PHE A 428 -8.17 6.69 22.63
C PHE A 428 -9.20 6.31 21.55
N LEU A 429 -9.05 6.83 20.33
CA LEU A 429 -9.99 6.63 19.23
C LEU A 429 -9.30 5.96 18.04
N PRO A 430 -9.68 4.72 17.69
CA PRO A 430 -9.10 3.99 16.56
C PRO A 430 -9.14 4.79 15.25
N GLY A 431 -8.03 4.77 14.51
CA GLY A 431 -7.91 5.41 13.20
C GLY A 431 -7.75 6.94 13.19
N LEU A 432 -7.83 7.64 14.34
CA LEU A 432 -7.67 9.10 14.39
C LEU A 432 -6.24 9.57 14.69
N ARG A 433 -5.40 8.73 15.30
CA ARG A 433 -4.00 9.03 15.67
C ARG A 433 -3.18 9.56 14.48
N LEU A 434 -3.02 8.73 13.45
CA LEU A 434 -2.24 9.04 12.25
C LEU A 434 -2.69 10.34 11.54
N PRO A 435 -3.97 10.52 11.16
CA PRO A 435 -4.39 11.75 10.50
C PRO A 435 -4.27 12.99 11.41
N THR A 436 -4.50 12.87 12.71
CA THR A 436 -4.39 14.00 13.65
C THR A 436 -2.94 14.45 13.83
N TYR A 437 -1.98 13.54 13.99
CA TYR A 437 -0.58 13.89 14.23
C TYR A 437 0.09 14.45 12.96
N VAL A 438 -0.21 13.86 11.80
CA VAL A 438 0.20 14.40 10.50
C VAL A 438 -0.45 15.78 10.27
N ALA A 439 -1.75 15.95 10.55
CA ALA A 439 -2.42 17.24 10.42
C ALA A 439 -1.80 18.31 11.32
N ALA A 440 -1.47 17.96 12.58
CA ALA A 440 -0.79 18.86 13.51
C ALA A 440 0.56 19.35 12.96
N GLY A 441 1.33 18.46 12.31
CA GLY A 441 2.56 18.82 11.60
C GLY A 441 2.31 19.75 10.41
N VAL A 442 1.31 19.44 9.59
CA VAL A 442 0.94 20.20 8.38
C VAL A 442 0.50 21.63 8.71
N VAL A 443 -0.25 21.82 9.80
CA VAL A 443 -0.66 23.16 10.27
C VAL A 443 0.41 23.86 11.11
N ARG A 444 1.59 23.22 11.27
CA ARG A 444 2.72 23.75 12.06
C ARG A 444 2.33 24.11 13.49
N ALA A 445 1.62 23.20 14.14
CA ALA A 445 1.28 23.32 15.56
C ALA A 445 2.52 23.56 16.44
N SER A 446 2.31 24.07 17.65
CA SER A 446 3.40 24.22 18.62
C SER A 446 3.90 22.83 19.05
N PHE A 447 5.14 22.48 18.68
CA PHE A 447 5.75 21.19 19.00
C PHE A 447 5.78 20.89 20.51
N PRO A 448 6.15 21.83 21.41
CA PRO A 448 6.11 21.56 22.86
C PRO A 448 4.71 21.22 23.38
N ARG A 449 3.67 21.90 22.87
CA ARG A 449 2.29 21.64 23.27
C ARG A 449 1.78 20.31 22.73
N PHE A 450 2.14 19.98 21.49
CA PHE A 450 1.86 18.68 20.89
C PHE A 450 2.52 17.57 21.71
N LEU A 451 3.83 17.68 21.94
CA LEU A 451 4.62 16.70 22.67
C LEU A 451 4.05 16.48 24.07
N PHE A 452 3.80 17.54 24.83
CA PHE A 452 3.21 17.42 26.18
C PHE A 452 1.86 16.69 26.18
N ALA A 453 0.91 17.12 25.34
CA ALA A 453 -0.42 16.52 25.25
C ALA A 453 -0.36 15.03 24.94
N PHE A 454 0.51 14.70 23.99
CA PHE A 454 0.71 13.36 23.49
C PHE A 454 1.44 12.47 24.51
N THR A 455 2.54 12.94 25.11
CA THR A 455 3.29 12.22 26.14
C THR A 455 2.37 11.82 27.29
N VAL A 456 1.51 12.72 27.77
CA VAL A 456 0.53 12.41 28.84
C VAL A 456 -0.48 11.36 28.38
N ALA A 457 -1.01 11.47 27.16
CA ALA A 457 -1.95 10.48 26.62
C ALA A 457 -1.28 9.10 26.47
N CYS A 458 -0.04 9.06 25.99
CA CYS A 458 0.75 7.85 25.82
C CYS A 458 1.10 7.20 27.16
N ALA A 459 1.46 8.01 28.17
CA ALA A 459 1.78 7.54 29.51
C ALA A 459 0.56 6.95 30.23
N LEU A 460 -0.66 7.35 29.85
CA LEU A 460 -1.89 6.76 30.36
C LEU A 460 -2.28 5.49 29.56
N TRP A 461 -2.25 5.56 28.24
CA TRP A 461 -2.76 4.50 27.36
C TRP A 461 -1.85 3.26 27.32
N THR A 462 -0.53 3.45 27.26
CA THR A 462 0.41 2.34 27.08
C THR A 462 0.37 1.34 28.25
N PRO A 463 0.43 1.78 29.53
CA PRO A 463 0.32 0.85 30.66
C PRO A 463 -1.04 0.15 30.71
N ILE A 464 -2.12 0.82 30.32
CA ILE A 464 -3.46 0.22 30.25
C ILE A 464 -3.47 -0.92 29.22
N LEU A 465 -2.94 -0.68 28.02
CA LEU A 465 -2.97 -1.68 26.96
C LEU A 465 -2.06 -2.88 27.27
N VAL A 466 -0.83 -2.64 27.72
CA VAL A 466 0.10 -3.70 28.15
C VAL A 466 -0.47 -4.45 29.35
N GLY A 467 -1.06 -3.73 30.33
CA GLY A 467 -1.64 -4.32 31.52
C GLY A 467 -2.89 -5.15 31.25
N LEU A 468 -3.78 -4.69 30.35
CA LEU A 468 -4.93 -5.47 29.91
C LEU A 468 -4.49 -6.73 29.17
N ALA A 469 -3.49 -6.64 28.28
CA ALA A 469 -2.94 -7.80 27.59
C ALA A 469 -2.28 -8.79 28.57
N ALA A 470 -1.53 -8.30 29.56
CA ALA A 470 -0.93 -9.13 30.60
C ALA A 470 -2.00 -9.81 31.48
N TRP A 471 -3.05 -9.08 31.86
CA TRP A 471 -4.16 -9.61 32.64
C TRP A 471 -5.00 -10.64 31.87
N MET A 472 -5.24 -10.39 30.58
CA MET A 472 -5.97 -11.31 29.70
C MET A 472 -5.10 -12.48 29.23
N GLY A 473 -3.77 -12.39 29.31
CA GLY A 473 -2.83 -13.35 28.75
C GLY A 473 -3.13 -14.79 29.15
N GLY A 474 -3.31 -15.04 30.45
CA GLY A 474 -3.64 -16.40 30.93
C GLY A 474 -4.98 -16.93 30.41
N SER A 475 -5.99 -16.07 30.24
CA SER A 475 -7.27 -16.47 29.63
C SER A 475 -7.18 -16.65 28.11
N LEU A 476 -6.34 -15.86 27.44
CA LEU A 476 -6.11 -15.96 25.99
C LEU A 476 -5.29 -17.21 25.65
N GLU A 477 -4.30 -17.57 26.45
CA GLU A 477 -3.56 -18.82 26.34
C GLU A 477 -4.50 -20.01 26.52
N GLU A 478 -5.35 -20.02 27.55
CA GLU A 478 -6.33 -21.08 27.75
C GLU A 478 -7.34 -21.20 26.58
N ILE A 479 -7.76 -20.08 26.00
CA ILE A 479 -8.61 -20.06 24.81
C ILE A 479 -7.85 -20.54 23.57
N ALA A 480 -6.60 -20.12 23.40
CA ALA A 480 -5.75 -20.52 22.29
C ALA A 480 -5.46 -22.03 22.32
N ASP A 481 -5.16 -22.58 23.49
CA ASP A 481 -4.96 -24.01 23.70
C ASP A 481 -6.22 -24.82 23.37
N ARG A 482 -7.40 -24.34 23.79
CA ARG A 482 -8.69 -24.98 23.45
C ARG A 482 -9.00 -24.92 21.96
N LEU A 483 -8.59 -23.85 21.27
CA LEU A 483 -8.80 -23.67 19.83
C LEU A 483 -7.70 -24.30 18.97
N GLY A 484 -6.55 -24.64 19.57
CA GLY A 484 -5.35 -25.15 18.89
C GLY A 484 -4.97 -24.28 17.69
N GLY A 485 -4.57 -24.92 16.59
CA GLY A 485 -4.22 -24.23 15.33
C GLY A 485 -5.36 -23.42 14.68
N SER A 486 -6.59 -23.47 15.22
CA SER A 486 -7.74 -22.72 14.70
C SER A 486 -7.86 -21.30 15.26
N ALA A 487 -7.11 -20.96 16.33
CA ALA A 487 -7.13 -19.67 17.01
C ALA A 487 -7.00 -18.44 16.07
N PRO A 488 -6.05 -18.39 15.10
CA PRO A 488 -5.93 -17.24 14.20
C PRO A 488 -7.16 -17.07 13.29
N TYR A 489 -7.78 -18.15 12.83
CA TYR A 489 -8.99 -18.08 12.00
C TYR A 489 -10.19 -17.58 12.80
N ALA A 490 -10.33 -17.98 14.06
CA ALA A 490 -11.37 -17.50 14.97
C ALA A 490 -11.23 -15.99 15.22
N PHE A 491 -9.99 -15.50 15.41
CA PHE A 491 -9.71 -14.08 15.58
C PHE A 491 -10.08 -13.27 14.32
N VAL A 492 -9.70 -13.74 13.13
CA VAL A 492 -10.09 -13.10 11.86
C VAL A 492 -11.61 -13.12 11.68
N ALA A 493 -12.29 -14.23 12.00
CA ALA A 493 -13.74 -14.33 11.91
C ALA A 493 -14.44 -13.34 12.86
N LEU A 494 -13.92 -13.12 14.06
CA LEU A 494 -14.42 -12.12 15.00
C LEU A 494 -14.28 -10.70 14.43
N LEU A 495 -13.11 -10.34 13.88
CA LEU A 495 -12.91 -9.03 13.25
C LEU A 495 -13.85 -8.80 12.07
N VAL A 496 -14.03 -9.81 11.21
CA VAL A 496 -14.99 -9.76 10.10
C VAL A 496 -16.42 -9.63 10.63
N GLY A 497 -16.76 -10.34 11.71
CA GLY A 497 -18.06 -10.25 12.37
C GLY A 497 -18.35 -8.85 12.94
N ILE A 498 -17.38 -8.24 13.62
CA ILE A 498 -17.48 -6.86 14.13
C ILE A 498 -17.64 -5.87 12.97
N PHE A 499 -16.84 -6.02 11.91
CA PHE A 499 -16.95 -5.17 10.72
C PHE A 499 -18.32 -5.31 10.05
N ALA A 500 -18.82 -6.54 9.89
CA ALA A 500 -20.14 -6.81 9.34
C ALA A 500 -21.25 -6.21 10.24
N LEU A 501 -21.11 -6.33 11.56
CA LEU A 501 -22.02 -5.71 12.52
C LEU A 501 -22.05 -4.18 12.36
N GLU A 502 -20.90 -3.52 12.37
CA GLU A 502 -20.79 -2.06 12.26
C GLU A 502 -21.28 -1.53 10.91
N ARG A 503 -20.91 -2.19 9.81
CA ARG A 503 -21.09 -1.68 8.44
C ARG A 503 -22.34 -2.17 7.75
N LEU A 504 -22.87 -3.33 8.15
CA LEU A 504 -24.04 -3.97 7.51
C LEU A 504 -25.23 -4.02 8.46
N LEU A 505 -25.06 -4.50 9.69
CA LEU A 505 -26.20 -4.72 10.60
C LEU A 505 -26.68 -3.44 11.29
N LEU A 506 -25.80 -2.67 11.94
CA LEU A 506 -26.18 -1.44 12.65
C LEU A 506 -26.93 -0.43 11.76
N PRO A 507 -26.53 -0.18 10.50
CA PRO A 507 -27.27 0.74 9.63
C PRO A 507 -28.71 0.28 9.33
N LEU A 508 -29.01 -1.03 9.35
CA LEU A 508 -30.36 -1.55 9.11
C LEU A 508 -31.37 -1.15 10.20
N PHE A 509 -30.91 -0.83 11.41
CA PHE A 509 -31.79 -0.39 12.49
C PHE A 509 -32.23 1.07 12.37
N SER A 510 -31.59 1.86 11.51
CA SER A 510 -31.96 3.26 11.28
C SER A 510 -32.63 3.45 9.92
N HIS A 511 -33.62 4.34 9.83
CA HIS A 511 -34.24 4.67 8.54
C HIS A 511 -33.21 5.19 7.53
N ARG A 512 -32.39 6.15 7.96
CA ARG A 512 -31.31 6.72 7.15
C ARG A 512 -30.34 5.64 6.65
N GLY A 513 -29.90 4.75 7.52
CA GLY A 513 -29.00 3.66 7.16
C GLY A 513 -29.62 2.68 6.15
N ARG A 514 -30.88 2.27 6.34
CA ARG A 514 -31.60 1.43 5.36
C ARG A 514 -31.68 2.07 3.98
N ARG A 515 -32.08 3.35 3.91
CA ARG A 515 -32.18 4.07 2.63
C ARG A 515 -30.82 4.25 1.95
N LEU A 516 -29.77 4.58 2.70
CA LEU A 516 -28.41 4.70 2.16
C LEU A 516 -27.83 3.34 1.72
N MET A 517 -28.12 2.24 2.42
CA MET A 517 -27.75 0.89 1.98
C MET A 517 -28.48 0.50 0.69
N GLY A 518 -29.79 0.74 0.63
CA GLY A 518 -30.57 0.55 -0.58
C GLY A 518 -30.02 1.38 -1.75
N ALA A 519 -29.63 2.63 -1.49
CA ALA A 519 -28.96 3.49 -2.47
C ALA A 519 -27.65 2.92 -2.97
N ARG A 520 -26.80 2.33 -2.10
CA ARG A 520 -25.58 1.64 -2.54
C ARG A 520 -25.90 0.50 -3.50
N VAL A 521 -26.90 -0.33 -3.19
CA VAL A 521 -27.33 -1.42 -4.07
C VAL A 521 -27.84 -0.88 -5.41
N ARG A 522 -28.67 0.16 -5.39
CA ARG A 522 -29.16 0.83 -6.62
C ARG A 522 -28.01 1.39 -7.44
N ARG A 523 -27.03 2.07 -6.84
CA ARG A 523 -25.84 2.58 -7.54
C ARG A 523 -25.00 1.49 -8.20
N TRP A 524 -25.06 0.26 -7.71
CA TRP A 524 -24.41 -0.89 -8.35
C TRP A 524 -25.24 -1.48 -9.48
N ARG A 525 -26.58 -1.41 -9.40
CA ARG A 525 -27.50 -1.93 -10.43
C ARG A 525 -27.69 -0.96 -11.59
N GLU A 526 -27.91 0.31 -11.27
CA GLU A 526 -28.17 1.39 -12.22
C GLU A 526 -26.83 1.99 -12.69
N TRP A 527 -26.54 1.82 -13.97
CA TRP A 527 -25.23 2.18 -14.50
C TRP A 527 -25.02 3.70 -14.60
N GLU A 528 -26.09 4.51 -14.55
CA GLU A 528 -25.99 5.98 -14.47
C GLU A 528 -25.11 6.46 -13.30
N PHE A 529 -25.01 5.64 -12.24
CA PHE A 529 -24.21 5.94 -11.03
C PHE A 529 -22.86 5.20 -10.98
N TRP A 530 -22.52 4.40 -11.99
CA TRP A 530 -21.30 3.62 -11.98
C TRP A 530 -20.07 4.52 -11.96
N PRO A 531 -19.04 4.19 -11.16
CA PRO A 531 -17.82 4.95 -11.15
C PRO A 531 -17.08 4.80 -12.50
N ARG A 532 -16.39 5.86 -12.90
CA ARG A 532 -15.71 5.94 -14.21
C ARG A 532 -14.72 4.82 -14.46
N TRP A 533 -13.98 4.41 -13.42
CA TRP A 533 -13.00 3.32 -13.51
C TRP A 533 -13.65 1.98 -13.84
N PHE A 534 -14.96 1.82 -13.63
CA PHE A 534 -15.71 0.61 -13.96
C PHE A 534 -16.37 0.71 -15.34
N PHE A 535 -16.92 1.87 -15.69
CA PHE A 535 -17.62 2.05 -16.97
C PHE A 535 -16.68 2.21 -18.18
N TYR A 536 -15.63 3.03 -18.06
CA TYR A 536 -14.78 3.47 -19.18
C TYR A 536 -13.70 2.49 -19.68
N PRO A 537 -13.18 1.48 -18.94
CA PRO A 537 -12.09 0.64 -19.45
C PRO A 537 -12.34 0.01 -20.83
N PRO A 538 -13.53 -0.53 -21.16
CA PRO A 538 -13.82 -1.04 -22.50
C PRO A 538 -13.75 0.05 -23.59
N ILE A 539 -14.13 1.28 -23.27
CA ILE A 539 -14.06 2.43 -24.20
C ILE A 539 -12.59 2.82 -24.42
N VAL A 540 -11.79 2.88 -23.35
CA VAL A 540 -10.35 3.18 -23.43
C VAL A 540 -9.62 2.14 -24.27
N LEU A 541 -9.92 0.85 -24.12
CA LEU A 541 -9.34 -0.20 -24.95
C LEU A 541 -9.72 -0.04 -26.44
N HIS A 542 -10.96 0.35 -26.73
CA HIS A 542 -11.39 0.64 -28.10
C HIS A 542 -10.68 1.87 -28.68
N VAL A 543 -10.51 2.94 -27.90
CA VAL A 543 -9.74 4.13 -28.30
C VAL A 543 -8.27 3.77 -28.54
N ALA A 544 -7.65 2.96 -27.68
CA ALA A 544 -6.29 2.46 -27.89
C ALA A 544 -6.17 1.62 -29.17
N ARG A 545 -7.16 0.78 -29.47
CA ARG A 545 -7.24 0.03 -30.73
C ARG A 545 -7.37 0.96 -31.93
N LEU A 546 -8.12 2.06 -31.83
CA LEU A 546 -8.21 3.07 -32.89
C LEU A 546 -6.87 3.81 -33.06
N MET A 547 -6.21 4.21 -31.98
CA MET A 547 -4.87 4.81 -32.03
C MET A 547 -3.86 3.89 -32.74
N TRP A 548 -3.92 2.58 -32.46
CA TRP A 548 -3.11 1.58 -33.15
C TRP A 548 -3.48 1.48 -34.63
N ARG A 549 -4.78 1.34 -34.95
CA ARG A 549 -5.29 1.23 -36.33
C ARG A 549 -4.86 2.41 -37.20
N TYR A 550 -4.95 3.63 -36.68
CA TYR A 550 -4.56 4.85 -37.36
C TYR A 550 -3.08 5.22 -37.17
N ARG A 551 -2.31 4.38 -36.45
CA ARG A 551 -0.87 4.55 -36.18
C ARG A 551 -0.49 5.92 -35.59
N SER A 552 -1.39 6.54 -34.83
CA SER A 552 -1.16 7.86 -34.25
C SER A 552 -2.00 8.08 -32.99
N VAL A 553 -1.31 8.26 -31.86
CA VAL A 553 -1.92 8.65 -30.57
C VAL A 553 -2.36 10.12 -30.59
N ARG A 554 -1.67 10.96 -31.38
CA ARG A 554 -1.90 12.41 -31.47
C ARG A 554 -3.07 12.78 -32.38
N LEU A 555 -3.58 11.82 -33.15
CA LEU A 555 -4.56 12.06 -34.20
C LEU A 555 -5.83 12.75 -33.69
N ILE A 556 -6.27 12.41 -32.47
CA ILE A 556 -7.44 13.02 -31.82
C ILE A 556 -7.40 14.55 -31.75
N SER A 557 -6.21 15.16 -31.84
CA SER A 557 -6.08 16.62 -31.85
C SER A 557 -6.48 17.30 -33.17
N ALA A 558 -6.71 16.53 -34.23
CA ALA A 558 -7.17 17.01 -35.54
C ALA A 558 -8.68 16.88 -35.75
N VAL A 559 -9.45 16.43 -34.74
CA VAL A 559 -10.91 16.26 -34.86
C VAL A 559 -11.60 17.58 -35.23
N ASN A 560 -11.30 18.65 -34.48
CA ASN A 560 -11.82 20.00 -34.73
C ASN A 560 -10.66 20.98 -34.92
N PRO A 561 -10.18 21.24 -36.15
CA PRO A 561 -9.10 22.20 -36.42
C PRO A 561 -9.36 23.62 -35.87
N ALA A 562 -10.63 24.01 -35.71
CA ALA A 562 -11.01 25.31 -35.16
C ALA A 562 -10.80 25.45 -33.64
N MET A 563 -10.62 24.32 -32.95
CA MET A 563 -10.51 24.26 -31.48
C MET A 563 -9.08 23.92 -31.07
N PRO A 564 -8.55 24.55 -29.99
CA PRO A 564 -7.26 24.16 -29.42
C PRO A 564 -7.21 22.65 -29.14
N ALA A 565 -6.17 21.99 -29.66
CA ALA A 565 -5.97 20.55 -29.54
C ALA A 565 -7.18 19.68 -29.97
N GLY A 566 -7.99 20.13 -30.92
CA GLY A 566 -9.15 19.39 -31.43
C GLY A 566 -10.32 19.28 -30.45
N GLY A 567 -10.25 20.02 -29.34
CA GLY A 567 -11.25 19.96 -28.27
C GLY A 567 -11.07 18.82 -27.28
N VAL A 568 -9.82 18.39 -27.04
CA VAL A 568 -9.48 17.37 -26.05
C VAL A 568 -9.63 17.91 -24.63
N LEU A 569 -8.99 19.05 -24.31
CA LEU A 569 -9.02 19.71 -23.00
C LEU A 569 -8.48 21.15 -23.14
N GLY A 570 -8.87 22.06 -22.24
CA GLY A 570 -8.31 23.42 -22.18
C GLY A 570 -8.91 24.43 -23.17
N GLU A 571 -10.12 24.15 -23.66
CA GLU A 571 -10.90 25.05 -24.52
C GLU A 571 -11.19 26.39 -23.83
N ARG A 572 -10.94 27.51 -24.54
CA ARG A 572 -11.39 28.85 -24.14
C ARG A 572 -12.82 29.05 -24.60
N LYS A 573 -13.75 29.15 -23.65
CA LYS A 573 -15.18 29.30 -23.96
C LYS A 573 -15.47 30.58 -24.74
N SER A 574 -14.77 31.68 -24.44
CA SER A 574 -14.93 32.96 -25.16
C SER A 574 -14.58 32.81 -26.63
N GLN A 575 -13.42 32.24 -26.94
CA GLN A 575 -12.97 31.99 -28.31
C GLN A 575 -13.95 31.13 -29.13
N ILE A 576 -14.56 30.11 -28.50
CA ILE A 576 -15.55 29.25 -29.17
C ILE A 576 -16.83 30.02 -29.45
N LEU A 577 -17.33 30.78 -28.46
CA LEU A 577 -18.54 31.58 -28.62
C LEU A 577 -18.35 32.71 -29.65
N ASP A 578 -17.18 33.33 -29.71
CA ASP A 578 -16.80 34.30 -30.74
C ASP A 578 -16.67 33.63 -32.13
N GLY A 579 -16.10 32.42 -32.18
CA GLY A 579 -15.89 31.65 -33.40
C GLY A 579 -17.17 31.15 -34.08
N LEU A 580 -18.27 31.00 -33.34
CA LEU A 580 -19.59 30.74 -33.89
C LEU A 580 -20.17 31.96 -34.64
N GLY A 581 -19.49 33.11 -34.57
CA GLY A 581 -20.05 34.40 -34.92
C GLY A 581 -21.23 34.73 -34.01
N ARG A 582 -21.76 35.95 -34.10
CA ARG A 582 -23.11 36.24 -33.57
C ARG A 582 -24.16 35.57 -34.45
N ALA A 583 -24.07 34.25 -34.69
CA ALA A 583 -24.94 33.46 -35.55
C ALA A 583 -26.39 33.88 -35.33
N ASP A 584 -26.89 34.78 -36.18
CA ASP A 584 -28.19 35.45 -36.18
C ASP A 584 -28.92 35.56 -34.83
N GLY A 585 -28.22 36.00 -33.77
CA GLY A 585 -28.80 36.19 -32.43
C GLY A 585 -29.00 34.92 -31.59
N PHE A 586 -28.57 33.74 -32.04
CA PHE A 586 -28.67 32.45 -31.33
C PHE A 586 -27.56 32.22 -30.31
N THR A 587 -26.47 32.98 -30.30
CA THR A 587 -25.43 32.84 -29.26
C THR A 587 -25.79 33.70 -28.05
N ALA A 588 -25.62 33.16 -26.84
CA ALA A 588 -25.77 33.95 -25.63
C ALA A 588 -24.72 35.06 -25.58
N ARG A 589 -25.18 36.30 -25.40
CA ARG A 589 -24.34 37.50 -25.29
C ARG A 589 -23.37 37.34 -24.13
N HIS A 590 -22.11 37.67 -24.37
CA HIS A 590 -21.06 37.48 -23.37
C HIS A 590 -19.90 38.47 -23.56
N VAL A 591 -19.09 38.61 -22.50
CA VAL A 591 -17.84 39.38 -22.51
C VAL A 591 -16.78 38.65 -21.69
N LEU A 592 -15.53 38.68 -22.17
CA LEU A 592 -14.37 38.18 -21.43
C LEU A 592 -13.87 39.24 -20.44
N LEU A 593 -13.65 38.83 -19.20
CA LEU A 593 -13.06 39.60 -18.11
C LEU A 593 -11.69 38.98 -17.76
N PRO A 594 -10.57 39.51 -18.31
CA PRO A 594 -9.24 38.95 -18.09
C PRO A 594 -8.77 39.08 -16.65
N ALA A 595 -8.09 38.07 -16.13
CA ALA A 595 -7.49 38.10 -14.79
C ALA A 595 -6.40 39.17 -14.64
N SER A 596 -5.75 39.53 -15.76
CA SER A 596 -4.71 40.55 -15.80
C SER A 596 -5.22 41.97 -15.55
N GLY A 597 -6.53 42.20 -15.68
CA GLY A 597 -7.14 43.49 -15.41
C GLY A 597 -7.35 43.72 -13.92
N SER A 598 -7.18 44.97 -13.48
CA SER A 598 -7.58 45.42 -12.15
C SER A 598 -9.08 45.21 -11.91
N LEU A 599 -9.48 45.15 -10.64
CA LEU A 599 -10.90 45.02 -10.27
C LEU A 599 -11.75 46.15 -10.89
N ALA A 600 -11.22 47.38 -10.96
CA ALA A 600 -11.89 48.52 -11.57
C ALA A 600 -12.11 48.31 -13.08
N GLU A 601 -11.09 47.89 -13.81
CA GLU A 601 -11.19 47.64 -15.27
C GLU A 601 -12.18 46.52 -15.59
N ARG A 602 -12.20 45.45 -14.79
CA ARG A 602 -13.14 44.33 -14.95
C ARG A 602 -14.57 44.76 -14.66
N ARG A 603 -14.79 45.63 -13.67
CA ARG A 603 -16.11 46.21 -13.36
C ARG A 603 -16.60 47.15 -14.46
N ASP A 604 -15.73 47.98 -15.00
CA ASP A 604 -16.08 48.90 -16.09
C ASP A 604 -16.37 48.14 -17.39
N ALA A 605 -15.64 47.04 -17.67
CA ALA A 605 -15.96 46.13 -18.77
C ALA A 605 -17.33 45.47 -18.59
N ALA A 606 -17.67 45.02 -17.37
CA ALA A 606 -19.00 44.47 -17.09
C ALA A 606 -20.10 45.53 -17.29
N ARG A 607 -19.94 46.75 -16.76
CA ARG A 607 -20.92 47.83 -16.93
C ARG A 607 -21.13 48.22 -18.39
N ARG A 608 -20.05 48.29 -19.18
CA ARG A 608 -20.15 48.51 -20.62
C ARG A 608 -20.92 47.40 -21.32
N PHE A 609 -20.66 46.14 -20.97
CA PHE A 609 -21.41 45.01 -21.50
C PHE A 609 -22.91 45.10 -21.20
N LEU A 610 -23.32 45.44 -19.97
CA LEU A 610 -24.74 45.63 -19.63
C LEU A 610 -25.39 46.73 -20.48
N ALA A 611 -24.70 47.86 -20.68
CA ALA A 611 -25.21 48.99 -21.43
C ALA A 611 -25.25 48.74 -22.96
N GLU A 612 -24.17 48.23 -23.54
CA GLU A 612 -24.01 48.02 -24.98
C GLU A 612 -24.89 46.89 -25.49
N GLU A 613 -24.95 45.77 -24.76
CA GLU A 613 -25.73 44.60 -25.14
C GLU A 613 -27.18 44.65 -24.63
N ARG A 614 -27.54 45.66 -23.83
CA ARG A 614 -28.88 45.84 -23.22
C ARG A 614 -29.32 44.58 -22.46
N VAL A 615 -28.49 44.13 -21.52
CA VAL A 615 -28.75 42.97 -20.67
C VAL A 615 -28.82 43.40 -19.20
N ASP A 616 -29.80 42.86 -18.49
CA ASP A 616 -30.05 43.13 -17.07
C ASP A 616 -29.82 41.88 -16.21
N TYR A 617 -29.73 42.06 -14.89
CA TYR A 617 -29.65 40.95 -13.95
C TYR A 617 -30.93 40.09 -13.99
N PRO A 618 -30.83 38.75 -13.83
CA PRO A 618 -29.62 38.00 -13.48
C PRO A 618 -28.63 37.79 -14.63
N LEU A 619 -27.35 37.56 -14.30
CA LEU A 619 -26.26 37.24 -15.24
C LEU A 619 -25.55 35.95 -14.81
N VAL A 620 -24.74 35.36 -15.68
CA VAL A 620 -23.91 34.18 -15.37
C VAL A 620 -22.44 34.55 -15.44
N ILE A 621 -21.67 34.24 -14.39
CA ILE A 621 -20.20 34.33 -14.41
C ILE A 621 -19.59 32.93 -14.34
N LYS A 622 -18.65 32.63 -15.25
CA LYS A 622 -17.99 31.32 -15.35
C LYS A 622 -16.52 31.47 -15.76
N PRO A 623 -15.63 30.51 -15.44
CA PRO A 623 -14.25 30.56 -15.91
C PRO A 623 -14.16 30.36 -17.43
N ASP A 624 -13.26 31.12 -18.09
CA ASP A 624 -13.00 31.01 -19.54
C ASP A 624 -12.50 29.60 -19.91
N VAL A 625 -11.60 29.06 -19.09
CA VAL A 625 -11.11 27.67 -19.18
C VAL A 625 -11.55 26.90 -17.93
N GLY A 626 -12.37 25.85 -18.12
CA GLY A 626 -12.85 25.01 -17.01
C GLY A 626 -13.96 24.04 -17.44
N GLU A 627 -14.12 22.95 -16.69
CA GLU A 627 -15.03 21.84 -17.06
C GLU A 627 -16.21 21.67 -16.09
N ARG A 628 -17.32 21.10 -16.60
CA ARG A 628 -18.44 20.53 -15.81
C ARG A 628 -19.12 21.50 -14.84
N GLY A 629 -19.30 22.75 -15.25
CA GLY A 629 -19.99 23.75 -14.42
C GLY A 629 -19.25 24.08 -13.12
N THR A 630 -17.97 23.71 -13.01
CA THR A 630 -17.12 24.13 -11.88
C THR A 630 -16.99 25.64 -11.93
N ASP A 631 -17.17 26.30 -10.78
CA ASP A 631 -16.97 27.75 -10.66
C ASP A 631 -17.99 28.60 -11.46
N VAL A 632 -19.17 28.06 -11.83
CA VAL A 632 -20.28 28.82 -12.45
C VAL A 632 -21.21 29.39 -11.37
N CYS A 633 -21.47 30.70 -11.43
CA CYS A 633 -22.39 31.39 -10.51
C CYS A 633 -23.44 32.20 -11.29
N VAL A 634 -24.68 32.22 -10.79
CA VAL A 634 -25.74 33.11 -11.27
C VAL A 634 -25.75 34.34 -10.37
N LEU A 635 -25.48 35.50 -10.96
CA LEU A 635 -25.40 36.80 -10.30
C LEU A 635 -26.77 37.48 -10.36
N ARG A 636 -27.31 37.86 -9.22
CA ARG A 636 -28.64 38.51 -9.08
C ARG A 636 -28.56 40.03 -8.99
N ASP A 637 -27.40 40.55 -8.61
CA ASP A 637 -27.14 41.98 -8.46
C ASP A 637 -25.65 42.34 -8.64
N GLU A 638 -25.34 43.64 -8.64
CA GLU A 638 -23.98 44.14 -8.77
C GLU A 638 -23.09 43.77 -7.57
N SER A 639 -23.66 43.58 -6.37
CA SER A 639 -22.88 43.23 -5.18
C SER A 639 -22.32 41.81 -5.29
N GLU A 640 -23.11 40.88 -5.81
CA GLU A 640 -22.67 39.51 -6.13
C GLU A 640 -21.57 39.49 -7.18
N LEU A 641 -21.66 40.33 -8.23
CA LEU A 641 -20.62 40.45 -9.23
C LEU A 641 -19.28 40.87 -8.60
N VAL A 642 -19.28 41.89 -7.75
CA VAL A 642 -18.04 42.38 -7.09
C VAL A 642 -17.39 41.29 -6.24
N ARG A 643 -18.19 40.57 -5.42
CA ARG A 643 -17.68 39.47 -4.59
C ARG A 643 -17.01 38.37 -5.42
N GLU A 644 -17.60 38.00 -6.55
CA GLU A 644 -17.07 36.94 -7.41
C GLU A 644 -15.83 37.38 -8.21
N LEU A 645 -15.70 38.67 -8.53
CA LEU A 645 -14.50 39.22 -9.15
C LEU A 645 -13.32 39.29 -8.16
N GLU A 646 -13.58 39.61 -6.89
CA GLU A 646 -12.58 39.68 -5.81
C GLU A 646 -12.07 38.30 -5.37
N ALA A 647 -12.94 37.30 -5.35
CA ALA A 647 -12.61 35.97 -4.85
C ALA A 647 -11.72 35.12 -5.80
N ARG A 648 -11.46 35.58 -7.05
CA ARG A 648 -10.95 34.70 -8.11
C ARG A 648 -9.90 35.36 -9.02
N ASP A 649 -8.73 34.73 -9.09
CA ASP A 649 -7.56 35.16 -9.89
C ASP A 649 -7.45 34.42 -11.25
N ARG A 650 -8.52 34.36 -12.04
CA ARG A 650 -8.49 33.69 -13.37
C ARG A 650 -9.42 34.35 -14.38
N ASP A 651 -9.19 34.11 -15.67
CA ASP A 651 -10.01 34.64 -16.76
C ASP A 651 -11.46 34.16 -16.61
N GLN A 652 -12.41 35.09 -16.69
CA GLN A 652 -13.84 34.84 -16.50
C GLN A 652 -14.66 35.35 -17.67
N ILE A 653 -15.79 34.71 -17.93
CA ILE A 653 -16.81 35.15 -18.88
C ILE A 653 -18.02 35.60 -18.09
N LEU A 654 -18.48 36.81 -18.36
CA LEU A 654 -19.80 37.29 -17.97
C LEU A 654 -20.75 37.10 -19.15
N GLN A 655 -21.86 36.40 -18.93
CA GLN A 655 -22.80 35.98 -19.98
C GLN A 655 -24.24 36.32 -19.56
N GLU A 656 -25.09 36.63 -20.54
CA GLU A 656 -26.53 36.83 -20.29
C GLU A 656 -27.17 35.58 -19.68
N TYR A 657 -28.09 35.76 -18.74
CA TYR A 657 -28.86 34.64 -18.21
C TYR A 657 -29.99 34.28 -19.17
N VAL A 658 -29.84 33.16 -19.86
CA VAL A 658 -30.90 32.64 -20.75
C VAL A 658 -31.92 31.84 -19.93
N ARG A 659 -33.19 32.24 -20.01
CA ARG A 659 -34.32 31.52 -19.43
C ARG A 659 -34.75 30.34 -20.31
N GLY A 660 -35.69 29.53 -19.82
CA GLY A 660 -36.21 28.38 -20.56
C GLY A 660 -35.57 27.04 -20.17
N ARG A 661 -35.92 26.00 -20.94
CA ARG A 661 -35.48 24.61 -20.73
C ARG A 661 -34.11 24.40 -21.34
N GLU A 662 -33.26 23.62 -20.69
CA GLU A 662 -31.89 23.35 -21.14
C GLU A 662 -31.79 22.04 -21.91
N PHE A 663 -31.08 22.06 -23.03
CA PHE A 663 -30.88 20.92 -23.91
C PHE A 663 -29.41 20.77 -24.31
N GLY A 664 -28.99 19.54 -24.58
CA GLY A 664 -27.72 19.21 -25.21
C GLY A 664 -27.95 18.64 -26.62
N VAL A 665 -27.41 19.27 -27.65
CA VAL A 665 -27.54 18.83 -29.05
C VAL A 665 -26.16 18.48 -29.60
N PHE A 666 -25.94 17.20 -29.85
CA PHE A 666 -24.69 16.68 -30.40
C PHE A 666 -24.76 16.64 -31.91
N VAL A 667 -23.76 17.21 -32.58
CA VAL A 667 -23.67 17.22 -34.03
C VAL A 667 -22.34 16.65 -34.52
N LEU A 668 -22.36 16.11 -35.73
CA LEU A 668 -21.13 15.76 -36.44
C LEU A 668 -21.24 15.96 -37.95
N ARG A 669 -20.10 16.20 -38.61
CA ARG A 669 -19.96 16.28 -40.07
C ARG A 669 -18.60 15.73 -40.50
N ARG A 670 -18.59 14.71 -41.37
CA ARG A 670 -17.31 14.22 -41.91
C ARG A 670 -16.74 15.22 -42.93
N PRO A 671 -15.42 15.35 -43.04
CA PRO A 671 -14.83 16.13 -44.13
C PRO A 671 -15.28 15.57 -45.48
N GLY A 672 -15.92 16.42 -46.30
CA GLY A 672 -16.54 16.03 -47.57
C GLY A 672 -18.07 15.85 -47.52
N ASP A 673 -18.68 15.80 -46.33
CA ASP A 673 -20.14 15.83 -46.20
C ASP A 673 -20.67 17.27 -46.37
N ASP A 674 -21.80 17.43 -47.06
CA ASP A 674 -22.41 18.73 -47.32
C ASP A 674 -23.12 19.35 -46.10
N ARG A 675 -23.55 18.53 -45.13
CA ARG A 675 -24.34 18.99 -43.96
C ARG A 675 -23.91 18.33 -42.65
N PHE A 676 -24.03 19.06 -41.54
CA PHE A 676 -23.97 18.48 -40.18
C PHE A 676 -25.23 17.68 -39.89
N ARG A 677 -25.09 16.62 -39.10
CA ARG A 677 -26.18 15.76 -38.63
C ARG A 677 -26.31 15.84 -37.12
N VAL A 678 -27.53 15.86 -36.60
CA VAL A 678 -27.80 15.77 -35.16
C VAL A 678 -27.81 14.30 -34.78
N VAL A 679 -26.89 13.88 -33.91
CA VAL A 679 -26.72 12.47 -33.52
C VAL A 679 -27.19 12.16 -32.10
N SER A 680 -27.42 13.19 -31.28
CA SER A 680 -27.95 13.04 -29.93
C SER A 680 -28.64 14.34 -29.52
N ILE A 681 -29.82 14.25 -28.94
CA ILE A 681 -30.48 15.36 -28.26
C ILE A 681 -30.75 14.92 -26.82
N THR A 682 -30.49 15.79 -25.85
CA THR A 682 -30.66 15.50 -24.43
C THR A 682 -31.49 16.61 -23.79
N ARG A 683 -32.55 16.25 -23.07
CA ARG A 683 -33.24 17.16 -22.15
C ARG A 683 -32.49 17.18 -20.83
N LYS A 684 -32.20 18.36 -20.30
CA LYS A 684 -31.59 18.50 -18.97
C LYS A 684 -32.63 19.06 -18.00
N GLU A 685 -33.06 18.21 -17.08
CA GLU A 685 -34.03 18.58 -16.05
C GLU A 685 -33.33 18.78 -14.71
N MET A 686 -33.75 19.82 -13.98
CA MET A 686 -33.31 20.00 -12.60
C MET A 686 -34.15 19.10 -11.70
N PRO A 687 -33.54 18.30 -10.80
CA PRO A 687 -34.30 17.54 -9.83
C PRO A 687 -35.08 18.49 -8.91
N VAL A 688 -36.38 18.24 -8.82
CA VAL A 688 -37.30 18.97 -7.95
C VAL A 688 -37.95 17.98 -7.01
N LEU A 689 -37.92 18.27 -5.72
CA LEU A 689 -38.69 17.56 -4.70
C LEU A 689 -39.92 18.39 -4.36
N VAL A 690 -41.06 17.72 -4.17
CA VAL A 690 -42.30 18.38 -3.76
C VAL A 690 -42.43 18.26 -2.24
N GLY A 691 -42.54 19.40 -1.58
CA GLY A 691 -42.82 19.50 -0.15
C GLY A 691 -44.17 18.91 0.20
N ASP A 692 -44.24 18.25 1.35
CA ASP A 692 -45.48 17.73 1.92
C ASP A 692 -45.91 18.48 3.18
N GLY A 693 -45.13 19.49 3.62
CA GLY A 693 -45.40 20.25 4.83
C GLY A 693 -45.03 19.54 6.14
N GLU A 694 -44.53 18.31 6.08
CA GLU A 694 -44.26 17.47 7.27
C GLU A 694 -42.81 17.01 7.36
N ARG A 695 -42.21 16.60 6.24
CA ARG A 695 -40.87 16.00 6.19
C ARG A 695 -39.81 17.04 5.84
N THR A 696 -38.65 16.91 6.49
CA THR A 696 -37.48 17.74 6.17
C THR A 696 -36.95 17.44 4.75
N LEU A 697 -36.19 18.37 4.19
CA LEU A 697 -35.52 18.19 2.91
C LEU A 697 -34.61 16.93 2.91
N GLU A 698 -33.88 16.67 3.99
CA GLU A 698 -33.13 15.42 4.18
C GLU A 698 -34.03 14.20 4.00
N ARG A 699 -35.21 14.21 4.63
CA ARG A 699 -36.11 13.06 4.62
C ARG A 699 -36.74 12.86 3.24
N LEU A 700 -37.10 13.93 2.55
CA LEU A 700 -37.57 13.88 1.16
C LEU A 700 -36.50 13.30 0.23
N VAL A 701 -35.23 13.71 0.38
CA VAL A 701 -34.10 13.14 -0.39
C VAL A 701 -33.87 11.67 -0.06
N LEU A 702 -33.95 11.28 1.22
CA LEU A 702 -33.78 9.89 1.62
C LEU A 702 -34.90 9.01 1.05
N ASP A 703 -36.14 9.49 1.03
CA ASP A 703 -37.32 8.75 0.58
C ASP A 703 -37.43 8.69 -0.97
N ASP A 704 -36.82 9.63 -1.68
CA ASP A 704 -36.71 9.59 -3.15
C ASP A 704 -35.68 8.54 -3.61
N ASP A 705 -36.11 7.62 -4.48
CA ASP A 705 -35.31 6.47 -4.90
C ASP A 705 -34.09 6.83 -5.75
N ARG A 706 -34.15 7.95 -6.49
CA ARG A 706 -33.02 8.44 -7.29
C ARG A 706 -32.18 9.41 -6.48
N ALA A 707 -32.80 10.33 -5.76
CA ALA A 707 -32.09 11.40 -5.06
C ALA A 707 -31.19 10.86 -3.93
N VAL A 708 -31.63 9.80 -3.25
CA VAL A 708 -30.82 9.13 -2.22
C VAL A 708 -29.49 8.59 -2.77
N CYS A 709 -29.39 8.25 -4.06
CA CYS A 709 -28.15 7.79 -4.69
C CYS A 709 -27.08 8.90 -4.77
N LEU A 710 -27.50 10.16 -4.68
CA LEU A 710 -26.65 11.36 -4.69
C LEU A 710 -26.69 12.12 -3.35
N TYR A 711 -27.11 11.45 -2.27
CA TYR A 711 -27.29 12.04 -0.93
C TYR A 711 -26.16 12.98 -0.48
N GLU A 712 -24.90 12.52 -0.53
CA GLU A 712 -23.74 13.32 -0.10
C GLU A 712 -23.54 14.59 -0.93
N HIS A 713 -23.91 14.54 -2.22
CA HIS A 713 -23.81 15.71 -3.10
C HIS A 713 -24.88 16.74 -2.76
N TYR A 714 -26.13 16.30 -2.59
CA TYR A 714 -27.22 17.19 -2.22
C TYR A 714 -27.08 17.78 -0.82
N LEU A 715 -26.56 17.00 0.13
CA LEU A 715 -26.21 17.49 1.47
C LEU A 715 -25.19 18.62 1.38
N ALA A 716 -24.13 18.45 0.60
CA ALA A 716 -23.09 19.48 0.46
C ALA A 716 -23.64 20.78 -0.15
N SER A 717 -24.52 20.69 -1.15
CA SER A 717 -25.12 21.85 -1.82
C SER A 717 -26.23 22.53 -1.01
N ASN A 718 -26.89 21.81 -0.10
CA ASN A 718 -28.07 22.31 0.63
C ASN A 718 -27.88 22.31 2.15
N ALA A 719 -26.64 22.25 2.65
CA ALA A 719 -26.34 22.07 4.08
C ALA A 719 -27.06 23.07 5.00
N ALA A 720 -27.22 24.33 4.55
CA ALA A 720 -27.90 25.38 5.30
C ALA A 720 -29.41 25.14 5.47
N ARG A 721 -30.03 24.44 4.51
CA ARG A 721 -31.48 24.24 4.41
C ARG A 721 -31.90 22.78 4.61
N TRP A 722 -30.95 21.90 4.94
CA TRP A 722 -31.12 20.45 4.94
C TRP A 722 -32.20 19.94 5.89
N LEU A 723 -32.42 20.69 6.99
CA LEU A 723 -33.40 20.38 8.03
C LEU A 723 -34.68 21.20 7.91
N GLU A 724 -34.81 22.05 6.89
CA GLU A 724 -36.06 22.78 6.61
C GLU A 724 -37.15 21.81 6.17
N VAL A 725 -38.40 22.10 6.52
CA VAL A 725 -39.60 21.38 6.08
C VAL A 725 -40.27 22.23 4.99
N PRO A 726 -40.19 21.84 3.71
CA PRO A 726 -40.84 22.57 2.65
C PRO A 726 -42.37 22.50 2.76
N ALA A 727 -43.07 23.59 2.43
CA ALA A 727 -44.52 23.64 2.51
C ALA A 727 -45.19 22.63 1.57
N ALA A 728 -46.41 22.20 1.89
CA ALA A 728 -47.15 21.27 1.05
C ALA A 728 -47.35 21.83 -0.37
N GLY A 729 -46.92 21.09 -1.39
CA GLY A 729 -46.97 21.50 -2.79
C GLY A 729 -45.83 22.44 -3.24
N GLU A 730 -44.95 22.85 -2.32
CA GLU A 730 -43.76 23.65 -2.64
C GLU A 730 -42.81 22.83 -3.51
N ARG A 731 -42.39 23.39 -4.65
CA ARG A 731 -41.42 22.76 -5.55
C ARG A 731 -40.01 23.22 -5.18
N VAL A 732 -39.27 22.37 -4.48
CA VAL A 732 -37.90 22.65 -4.06
C VAL A 732 -36.92 22.08 -5.07
N GLN A 733 -36.26 22.98 -5.80
CA GLN A 733 -35.11 22.62 -6.63
C GLN A 733 -33.90 22.38 -5.73
N ILE A 734 -33.32 21.17 -5.80
CA ILE A 734 -32.20 20.78 -4.91
C ILE A 734 -30.81 21.12 -5.48
N VAL A 735 -30.74 21.59 -6.73
CA VAL A 735 -29.49 21.99 -7.40
C VAL A 735 -29.71 23.14 -8.37
N ASP A 736 -28.76 24.08 -8.43
CA ASP A 736 -28.90 25.30 -9.25
C ASP A 736 -28.31 25.19 -10.66
N LEU A 737 -27.61 24.09 -10.99
CA LEU A 737 -26.83 23.95 -12.23
C LEU A 737 -27.13 22.64 -12.97
N GLY A 738 -27.20 22.72 -14.31
CA GLY A 738 -27.57 21.65 -15.26
C GLY A 738 -26.49 20.61 -15.56
N THR A 739 -25.73 20.15 -14.55
CA THR A 739 -24.67 19.15 -14.76
C THR A 739 -25.04 17.80 -14.16
N HIS A 740 -24.96 16.72 -14.96
CA HIS A 740 -25.32 15.36 -14.54
C HIS A 740 -24.57 14.87 -13.29
N CYS A 741 -23.25 15.09 -13.21
CA CYS A 741 -22.47 14.71 -12.02
C CYS A 741 -22.81 15.52 -10.76
N ARG A 742 -23.63 16.55 -10.90
CA ARG A 742 -24.19 17.35 -9.81
C ARG A 742 -25.67 17.07 -9.55
N GLY A 743 -26.27 16.10 -10.23
CA GLY A 743 -27.63 15.61 -9.94
C GLY A 743 -28.72 16.01 -10.94
N SER A 744 -28.41 16.81 -11.96
CA SER A 744 -29.34 17.02 -13.09
C SER A 744 -29.70 15.70 -13.76
N ILE A 745 -30.96 15.59 -14.16
CA ILE A 745 -31.50 14.42 -14.86
C ILE A 745 -31.32 14.66 -16.36
N PHE A 746 -30.68 13.72 -17.04
CA PHE A 746 -30.49 13.76 -18.49
C PHE A 746 -31.44 12.74 -19.13
N LEU A 747 -32.39 13.23 -19.92
CA LEU A 747 -33.37 12.38 -20.63
C LEU A 747 -33.12 12.44 -22.13
N ASP A 748 -33.43 11.35 -22.81
CA ASP A 748 -33.29 11.28 -24.26
C ASP A 748 -34.31 12.20 -24.93
N GLY A 749 -33.79 13.02 -25.84
CA GLY A 749 -34.47 14.06 -26.59
C GLY A 749 -34.68 13.72 -28.05
N SER A 750 -34.52 12.46 -28.45
CA SER A 750 -34.49 12.06 -29.85
C SER A 750 -35.78 12.41 -30.62
N ASP A 751 -36.92 12.49 -29.93
CA ASP A 751 -38.21 12.92 -30.45
C ASP A 751 -38.28 14.43 -30.80
N LEU A 752 -37.30 15.22 -30.39
CA LEU A 752 -37.17 16.63 -30.76
C LEU A 752 -36.42 16.83 -32.08
N ARG A 753 -35.87 15.76 -32.66
CA ARG A 753 -35.14 15.81 -33.92
C ARG A 753 -36.10 16.00 -35.08
N THR A 754 -35.94 17.11 -35.79
CA THR A 754 -36.70 17.49 -36.98
C THR A 754 -35.76 18.01 -38.04
N ASP A 755 -36.19 17.99 -39.31
CA ASP A 755 -35.40 18.57 -40.41
C ASP A 755 -35.12 20.07 -40.18
N ALA A 756 -36.09 20.81 -39.63
CA ALA A 756 -35.92 22.22 -39.30
C ALA A 756 -34.82 22.49 -38.26
N LEU A 757 -34.76 21.67 -37.20
CA LEU A 757 -33.70 21.76 -36.21
C LEU A 757 -32.35 21.35 -36.80
N GLU A 758 -32.28 20.28 -37.59
CA GLU A 758 -31.04 19.87 -38.26
C GLU A 758 -30.51 20.95 -39.21
N GLU A 759 -31.37 21.56 -40.03
CA GLU A 759 -30.99 22.66 -40.92
C GLU A 759 -30.55 23.91 -40.17
N ARG A 760 -31.15 24.20 -39.01
CA ARG A 760 -30.69 25.28 -38.15
C ARG A 760 -29.31 24.98 -37.57
N MET A 761 -29.10 23.78 -37.03
CA MET A 761 -27.82 23.37 -36.45
C MET A 761 -26.72 23.28 -37.51
N ASP A 762 -27.03 22.86 -38.74
CA ASP A 762 -26.11 22.86 -39.88
C ASP A 762 -25.62 24.28 -40.20
N ARG A 763 -26.54 25.24 -40.32
CA ARG A 763 -26.20 26.65 -40.57
C ARG A 763 -25.32 27.24 -39.47
N ILE A 764 -25.68 27.02 -38.20
CA ILE A 764 -24.90 27.49 -37.05
C ILE A 764 -23.50 26.86 -37.05
N SER A 765 -23.42 25.54 -37.23
CA SER A 765 -22.16 24.80 -37.13
C SER A 765 -21.20 25.13 -38.28
N LYS A 766 -21.73 25.39 -39.50
CA LYS A 766 -20.93 25.89 -40.64
C LYS A 766 -20.35 27.28 -40.42
N GLY A 767 -20.96 28.09 -39.55
CA GLY A 767 -20.45 29.40 -39.14
C GLY A 767 -19.10 29.32 -38.42
N TYR A 768 -18.80 28.18 -37.77
CA TYR A 768 -17.52 27.95 -37.09
C TYR A 768 -16.58 27.11 -37.96
N ALA A 769 -15.87 27.79 -38.86
CA ALA A 769 -15.00 27.13 -39.85
C ALA A 769 -13.93 26.25 -39.18
N GLY A 770 -13.95 24.95 -39.49
CA GLY A 770 -13.05 23.94 -38.90
C GLY A 770 -13.64 23.20 -37.68
N PHE A 771 -14.90 23.41 -37.35
CA PHE A 771 -15.66 22.56 -36.42
C PHE A 771 -16.29 21.37 -37.16
N HIS A 772 -16.28 20.19 -36.56
CA HIS A 772 -16.77 18.94 -37.17
C HIS A 772 -17.49 18.01 -36.19
N TYR A 773 -17.21 18.10 -34.90
CA TYR A 773 -17.67 17.12 -33.91
C TYR A 773 -17.80 17.79 -32.54
N GLY A 774 -18.99 17.74 -31.94
CA GLY A 774 -19.16 18.22 -30.57
C GLY A 774 -20.62 18.37 -30.15
N ARG A 775 -20.81 18.83 -28.91
CA ARG A 775 -22.12 19.05 -28.30
C ARG A 775 -22.35 20.53 -28.00
N TYR A 776 -23.47 21.05 -28.50
CA TYR A 776 -24.02 22.34 -28.13
C TYR A 776 -24.86 22.18 -26.87
N ASP A 777 -24.61 23.00 -25.86
CA ASP A 777 -25.54 23.16 -24.74
C ASP A 777 -26.29 24.46 -24.93
N LEU A 778 -27.62 24.40 -24.96
CA LEU A 778 -28.50 25.50 -25.33
C LEU A 778 -29.73 25.57 -24.44
N ARG A 779 -30.41 26.72 -24.46
CA ARG A 779 -31.72 26.92 -23.80
C ARG A 779 -32.76 27.43 -24.77
N ALA A 780 -33.97 26.89 -24.67
CA ALA A 780 -35.12 27.28 -25.48
C ALA A 780 -36.33 27.53 -24.60
N ASP A 781 -37.21 28.46 -25.01
CA ASP A 781 -38.42 28.79 -24.26
C ASP A 781 -39.42 27.62 -24.21
N SER A 782 -39.46 26.80 -25.27
CA SER A 782 -40.26 25.57 -25.33
C SER A 782 -39.59 24.48 -26.18
N GLU A 783 -40.11 23.26 -26.10
CA GLU A 783 -39.67 22.14 -26.94
C GLU A 783 -40.09 22.33 -28.40
N GLU A 784 -41.24 22.97 -28.62
CA GLU A 784 -41.75 23.33 -29.94
C GLU A 784 -40.83 24.32 -30.65
N ALA A 785 -40.37 25.36 -29.95
CA ALA A 785 -39.41 26.32 -30.48
C ALA A 785 -38.11 25.63 -30.94
N LEU A 786 -37.61 24.69 -30.12
CA LEU A 786 -36.43 23.91 -30.47
C LEU A 786 -36.69 23.01 -31.69
N ARG A 787 -37.83 22.31 -31.76
CA ARG A 787 -38.23 21.49 -32.93
C ARG A 787 -38.34 22.32 -34.20
N GLU A 788 -38.76 23.57 -34.13
CA GLU A 788 -38.85 24.47 -35.29
C GLU A 788 -37.50 25.15 -35.61
N GLY A 789 -36.45 24.92 -34.83
CA GLY A 789 -35.14 25.53 -35.01
C GLY A 789 -35.16 27.05 -34.82
N ARG A 790 -35.97 27.56 -33.88
CA ARG A 790 -36.17 28.99 -33.57
C ARG A 790 -36.17 29.24 -32.05
N ASP A 791 -36.02 30.50 -31.67
CA ASP A 791 -36.16 31.01 -30.29
C ASP A 791 -35.38 30.21 -29.22
N PHE A 792 -34.11 29.89 -29.52
CA PHE A 792 -33.17 29.29 -28.57
C PHE A 792 -31.84 30.05 -28.53
N LYS A 793 -31.09 29.87 -27.44
CA LYS A 793 -29.74 30.44 -27.26
C LYS A 793 -28.71 29.38 -26.89
N LEU A 794 -27.57 29.41 -27.55
CA LEU A 794 -26.39 28.59 -27.29
C LEU A 794 -25.63 29.15 -26.08
N LEU A 795 -25.37 28.30 -25.10
CA LEU A 795 -24.65 28.64 -23.86
C LEU A 795 -23.17 28.29 -23.94
N GLU A 796 -22.86 27.13 -24.52
CA GLU A 796 -21.51 26.60 -24.72
C GLU A 796 -21.48 25.53 -25.81
N VAL A 797 -20.28 25.27 -26.34
CA VAL A 797 -20.01 24.14 -27.24
C VAL A 797 -18.81 23.39 -26.70
N ASN A 798 -18.96 22.08 -26.56
CA ASN A 798 -17.92 21.18 -26.08
C ASN A 798 -17.40 20.33 -27.26
N GLY A 799 -16.08 20.22 -27.41
CA GLY A 799 -15.43 19.50 -28.50
C GLY A 799 -15.40 17.98 -28.34
N LEU A 800 -14.25 17.35 -28.59
CA LEU A 800 -14.09 15.90 -28.68
C LEU A 800 -14.49 15.15 -27.40
N THR A 801 -14.23 15.71 -26.23
CA THR A 801 -14.53 15.04 -24.94
C THR A 801 -15.97 15.19 -24.48
N SER A 802 -16.83 15.79 -25.31
CA SER A 802 -18.27 15.82 -25.06
C SER A 802 -18.87 14.41 -25.07
N GLU A 803 -19.73 14.15 -24.10
CA GLU A 803 -20.45 12.88 -23.99
C GLU A 803 -21.82 12.97 -24.68
N PRO A 804 -22.30 11.89 -25.33
CA PRO A 804 -23.66 11.79 -25.86
C PRO A 804 -24.66 11.68 -24.73
N ALA A 805 -24.98 12.81 -24.10
CA ALA A 805 -25.65 12.87 -22.81
C ALA A 805 -27.02 12.17 -22.74
N HIS A 806 -27.67 11.88 -23.88
CA HIS A 806 -28.94 11.15 -23.95
C HIS A 806 -28.82 9.72 -23.42
N VAL A 807 -27.62 9.11 -23.50
CA VAL A 807 -27.42 7.74 -23.04
C VAL A 807 -27.66 7.60 -21.55
N TYR A 808 -27.62 8.69 -20.76
CA TYR A 808 -27.89 8.63 -19.32
C TYR A 808 -29.39 8.52 -18.98
N ASP A 809 -30.27 8.52 -19.98
CA ASP A 809 -31.69 8.24 -19.79
C ASP A 809 -31.89 6.80 -19.24
N PRO A 810 -32.74 6.59 -18.22
CA PRO A 810 -32.98 5.28 -17.61
C PRO A 810 -33.37 4.16 -18.59
N ARG A 811 -33.85 4.50 -19.80
CA ARG A 811 -34.19 3.53 -20.84
C ARG A 811 -32.98 2.84 -21.48
N TYR A 812 -31.79 3.40 -21.37
CA TYR A 812 -30.57 2.85 -21.98
C TYR A 812 -29.87 1.90 -21.02
N SER A 813 -29.37 0.77 -21.53
CA SER A 813 -28.49 -0.09 -20.76
C SER A 813 -27.03 0.36 -20.84
N ALA A 814 -26.19 -0.12 -19.92
CA ALA A 814 -24.74 0.12 -19.99
C ALA A 814 -24.13 -0.37 -21.32
N ALA A 815 -24.71 -1.41 -21.94
CA ALA A 815 -24.26 -1.94 -23.22
C ALA A 815 -24.60 -1.00 -24.37
N ASP A 816 -25.78 -0.36 -24.34
CA ASP A 816 -26.21 0.62 -25.33
C ASP A 816 -25.37 1.89 -25.24
N ALA A 817 -25.14 2.39 -24.01
CA ALA A 817 -24.26 3.52 -23.79
C ALA A 817 -22.84 3.25 -24.32
N ARG A 818 -22.25 2.09 -23.98
CA ARG A 818 -20.92 1.69 -24.50
C ARG A 818 -20.91 1.56 -26.02
N ARG A 819 -21.99 1.10 -26.65
CA ARG A 819 -22.13 1.05 -28.11
C ARG A 819 -22.08 2.45 -28.71
N CYS A 820 -22.88 3.37 -28.19
CA CYS A 820 -22.90 4.77 -28.62
C CYS A 820 -21.52 5.44 -28.50
N PHE A 821 -20.84 5.27 -27.35
CA PHE A 821 -19.47 5.77 -27.19
C PHE A 821 -18.48 5.19 -28.21
N ARG A 822 -18.55 3.88 -28.50
CA ARG A 822 -17.65 3.25 -29.48
C ARG A 822 -17.88 3.76 -30.89
N GLU A 823 -19.13 3.98 -31.28
CA GLU A 823 -19.50 4.53 -32.58
C GLU A 823 -18.97 5.96 -32.72
N LEU A 824 -19.25 6.82 -31.73
CA LEU A 824 -18.78 8.20 -31.71
C LEU A 824 -17.25 8.33 -31.73
N TRP A 825 -16.52 7.54 -30.94
CA TRP A 825 -15.06 7.52 -31.02
C TRP A 825 -14.55 7.03 -32.38
N THR A 826 -15.28 6.14 -33.05
CA THR A 826 -14.93 5.68 -34.40
C THR A 826 -15.09 6.81 -35.42
N GLU A 827 -16.19 7.57 -35.33
CA GLU A 827 -16.44 8.77 -36.13
C GLU A 827 -15.37 9.84 -35.87
N ALA A 828 -15.05 10.13 -34.61
CA ALA A 828 -14.03 11.11 -34.25
C ALA A 828 -12.66 10.77 -34.88
N PHE A 829 -12.21 9.52 -34.80
CA PHE A 829 -10.95 9.11 -35.43
C PHE A 829 -11.00 9.19 -36.97
N ALA A 830 -12.13 8.87 -37.60
CA ALA A 830 -12.29 9.00 -39.04
C ALA A 830 -12.25 10.47 -39.49
N ILE A 831 -12.95 11.36 -38.77
CA ILE A 831 -12.94 12.82 -38.99
C ILE A 831 -11.51 13.35 -38.82
N ALA A 832 -10.83 12.98 -37.74
CA ALA A 832 -9.47 13.41 -37.47
C ALA A 832 -8.47 12.95 -38.54
N ALA A 833 -8.59 11.71 -39.04
CA ALA A 833 -7.77 11.20 -40.12
C ALA A 833 -7.97 12.00 -41.41
N ALA A 834 -9.22 12.30 -41.77
CA ALA A 834 -9.55 13.07 -42.96
C ALA A 834 -9.08 14.53 -42.84
N ASN A 835 -9.28 15.18 -41.69
CA ASN A 835 -8.79 16.53 -41.43
C ASN A 835 -7.25 16.60 -41.46
N HIS A 836 -6.57 15.61 -40.88
CA HIS A 836 -5.11 15.56 -40.91
C HIS A 836 -4.59 15.34 -42.34
N ALA A 837 -5.24 14.48 -43.13
CA ALA A 837 -4.92 14.31 -44.56
C ALA A 837 -5.15 15.61 -45.36
N ALA A 838 -6.11 16.45 -44.96
CA ALA A 838 -6.36 17.77 -45.52
C ALA A 838 -5.44 18.88 -44.98
N GLY A 839 -4.43 18.54 -44.17
CA GLY A 839 -3.41 19.48 -43.69
C GLY A 839 -3.60 20.00 -42.27
N ALA A 840 -4.57 19.49 -41.50
CA ALA A 840 -4.73 19.89 -40.09
C ALA A 840 -3.53 19.45 -39.24
N PRO A 841 -2.93 20.36 -38.44
CA PRO A 841 -1.75 20.04 -37.64
C PRO A 841 -2.09 19.14 -36.44
N LEU A 842 -1.14 18.29 -36.06
CA LEU A 842 -1.20 17.53 -34.82
C LEU A 842 -0.46 18.28 -33.70
N VAL A 843 -0.99 18.24 -32.49
CA VAL A 843 -0.29 18.83 -31.33
C VAL A 843 1.04 18.14 -31.07
N GLY A 844 2.00 18.89 -30.51
CA GLY A 844 3.27 18.33 -30.04
C GLY A 844 3.08 17.37 -28.88
N TRP A 845 4.02 16.45 -28.68
CA TRP A 845 3.97 15.47 -27.58
C TRP A 845 3.92 16.12 -26.20
N GLN A 846 4.67 17.22 -25.99
CA GLN A 846 4.65 17.94 -24.72
C GLN A 846 3.28 18.52 -24.41
N GLU A 847 2.60 19.06 -25.43
CA GLU A 847 1.26 19.63 -25.28
C GLU A 847 0.22 18.55 -25.04
N LEU A 848 0.27 17.44 -25.79
CA LEU A 848 -0.62 16.29 -25.55
C LEU A 848 -0.45 15.73 -24.13
N TRP A 849 0.79 15.58 -23.66
CA TRP A 849 1.07 15.13 -22.29
C TRP A 849 0.60 16.12 -21.23
N ARG A 850 0.65 17.43 -21.51
CA ARG A 850 0.10 18.47 -20.62
C ARG A 850 -1.41 18.33 -20.49
N LEU A 851 -2.10 18.11 -21.61
CA LEU A 851 -3.55 17.97 -21.67
C LEU A 851 -4.04 16.67 -21.00
N LEU A 852 -3.39 15.53 -21.24
CA LEU A 852 -3.79 14.24 -20.64
C LEU A 852 -3.51 14.10 -19.14
N ARG A 853 -2.72 15.01 -18.56
CA ARG A 853 -2.30 14.95 -17.15
C ARG A 853 -3.20 15.77 -16.21
N ASN A 854 -3.83 16.82 -16.73
CA ASN A 854 -4.79 17.64 -16.00
C ASN A 854 -6.18 17.00 -16.08
#